data_AF-A0A1G0M1H9-F1
#
_entry.id   AF-A0A1G0M1H9-F1
#
_cell.length_a   1.000
_cell.length_b   1.000
_cell.length_c   1.000
_cell.angle_alpha   90.00
_cell.angle_beta   90.00
_cell.angle_gamma   90.00
#
_symmetry.space_group_name_H-M   'P 1'
#
loop_
_entity.id
_entity.type
_entity.pdbx_description
1 polymer ?
#
loop_
_entity_poly.entity_id
_entity_poly.type
_entity_poly.pdbx_seq_one_letter_code
_entity_poly.pdbx_strand_id
1 'polypeptide(L)'
;MNRLITVALSLALYVLMTPFGAEAVDAPHFGAASGYTCATCHTVQMTLGSTGYNNICLDCHRPGDPLAGKKPITIADTSNPFGNHSTTGISKLYQTSHRWDGQETVPAAGAQPPVQAALTSANLRGRTGNSLACVRCHDQHLNTNGKFLRVANNQDQLCLDCHRSRNVSSHLKGSHPVNINYNSASGALNKPPLNANPTNPTSDLNASLTASGGKLLCSTCHGVHYTDSHSSTIDGSANFAALSSGDGFLLRTDPRGAKVASGSPDKLNICTNCHAGKKSHNLQGQDIQCVDCHGAHVEYDPKDPTASKGTNVFLIRRNVINKTTGQPAQIFFRYTGSKREYSNAQGTGVCQGCHAVPAAGTFNAPPEHASSDPRVCNSCHFHNSPNGSFSGACTACHGYPPTTATIGGPSGLATPATGATAANPGAHSAHAKGRLMACNTCHNGYSAKTMPSNSIDIGFSINGTNFPGFAASVTGGTYINTNQLAAPYVFSGNFSVTGTSQTCASIYCHGSTLTGGSNTAPNWTGANQAACGSCHGVTPATPPTSGGHLRHAGSGAGRLALTCSACHGSVTDNTHINGNVKWDLSALGTASKYKTPAGVYALTGNTGTIAPSAAYGQCSNTYCHSNVQGSGGSGAPTVYGQPVWGGAVLNCAGCHKDMATDVTGTGSHRIHTLATGANLDCAKCHLGYTKTTSAATTHVNGLIELGSAGLTYSQGSGAAHPAANGYGTCSASACHGSATVTWGGTLWSTTDQCGKCHSSSTAGAVTAATPFYGTSFPVKVTANTDPKVGAHTAHIAGTDSISAAMVCSGCHGTVALNSATHMAGSTSFAWSTLATRNGALTPAYNATTRVCSNVYCHGASMPGGDTSGANRAPAWNSATYLPATLSSTACGTCHGFPPSASSGHPAVTIPAGFPATASIGTTCSCHSNINPTGNSYATIFVNKALHINGTLDAVAGGSCDSCHGYPPAKAGFKGTHGNWSSAKAENYLGGGGAHTIQNHVSKLAKPGEGFANCSNCHAAADHQMSPIAFNPSGNIKVTLSRSLRTENSKQVRYSSNRRDGNLHVTGTCSNVSCHYGATPKWDPSH
;
A
#
# COMPACT_ATOMS: atom_id res chain seq x y z
N MET A 1 25.28 -77.29 -120.46
CA MET A 1 24.10 -76.64 -119.85
C MET A 1 23.63 -77.30 -118.56
N ASN A 2 23.69 -78.63 -118.38
CA ASN A 2 23.11 -79.26 -117.19
C ASN A 2 23.88 -79.06 -115.87
N ARG A 3 25.20 -78.82 -115.88
CA ARG A 3 25.96 -78.55 -114.64
C ARG A 3 25.76 -77.16 -114.04
N LEU A 4 25.47 -76.15 -114.87
CA LEU A 4 25.21 -74.78 -114.42
C LEU A 4 23.81 -74.65 -113.78
N ILE A 5 22.83 -75.40 -114.28
CA ILE A 5 21.48 -75.42 -113.72
C ILE A 5 21.47 -76.16 -112.39
N THR A 6 22.20 -77.27 -112.24
CA THR A 6 22.28 -77.96 -110.95
C THR A 6 23.02 -77.13 -109.91
N VAL A 7 24.09 -76.41 -110.27
CA VAL A 7 24.79 -75.49 -109.33
C VAL A 7 23.92 -74.27 -108.99
N ALA A 8 23.18 -73.71 -109.94
CA ALA A 8 22.26 -72.60 -109.69
C ALA A 8 21.05 -73.02 -108.83
N LEU A 9 20.48 -74.21 -109.05
CA LEU A 9 19.43 -74.75 -108.19
C LEU A 9 19.97 -75.18 -106.83
N SER A 10 21.21 -75.69 -106.75
CA SER A 10 21.84 -76.00 -105.46
C SER A 10 22.14 -74.74 -104.66
N LEU A 11 22.60 -73.66 -105.30
CA LEU A 11 22.78 -72.36 -104.64
C LEU A 11 21.44 -71.72 -104.28
N ALA A 12 20.42 -71.79 -105.14
CA ALA A 12 19.10 -71.25 -104.84
C ALA A 12 18.43 -72.03 -103.70
N LEU A 13 18.58 -73.36 -103.67
CA LEU A 13 18.08 -74.19 -102.59
C LEU A 13 18.92 -74.01 -101.31
N TYR A 14 20.22 -73.75 -101.42
CA TYR A 14 21.06 -73.38 -100.27
C TYR A 14 20.71 -71.99 -99.73
N VAL A 15 20.36 -71.01 -100.57
CA VAL A 15 19.88 -69.67 -100.16
C VAL A 15 18.45 -69.73 -99.58
N LEU A 16 17.62 -70.69 -100.02
CA LEU A 16 16.28 -70.93 -99.47
C LEU A 16 16.30 -71.83 -98.21
N MET A 17 17.34 -72.66 -98.03
CA MET A 17 17.50 -73.56 -96.88
C MET A 17 18.55 -73.12 -95.87
N THR A 18 19.35 -72.09 -96.14
CA THR A 18 19.92 -71.31 -95.05
C THR A 18 18.73 -70.73 -94.31
N PRO A 19 18.48 -71.08 -93.04
CA PRO A 19 17.73 -70.15 -92.23
C PRO A 19 18.50 -68.83 -92.41
N PHE A 20 17.84 -67.82 -92.96
CA PHE A 20 18.12 -66.49 -92.43
C PHE A 20 18.02 -66.73 -90.95
N GLY A 21 19.16 -66.67 -90.26
CA GLY A 21 19.16 -66.39 -88.85
C GLY A 21 18.45 -65.05 -88.75
N ALA A 22 17.11 -65.09 -88.73
CA ALA A 22 16.42 -64.48 -87.62
C ALA A 22 17.07 -65.12 -86.40
N GLU A 23 18.21 -64.56 -86.01
CA GLU A 23 18.68 -64.69 -84.65
C GLU A 23 17.44 -64.39 -83.84
N ALA A 24 16.97 -65.42 -83.13
CA ALA A 24 15.83 -65.30 -82.26
C ALA A 24 16.13 -64.09 -81.37
N VAL A 25 15.43 -62.98 -81.61
CA VAL A 25 15.54 -61.82 -80.74
C VAL A 25 14.76 -62.20 -79.50
N ASP A 26 15.49 -62.75 -78.55
CA ASP A 26 14.99 -63.13 -77.25
C ASP A 26 14.47 -61.87 -76.53
N ALA A 27 13.34 -62.06 -75.86
CA ALA A 27 12.55 -61.17 -75.02
C ALA A 27 12.60 -59.63 -75.27
N PRO A 28 11.41 -58.97 -75.40
CA PRO A 28 10.14 -59.45 -74.83
C PRO A 28 9.09 -59.91 -75.84
N HIS A 29 9.37 -60.02 -77.15
CA HIS A 29 8.30 -60.06 -78.17
C HIS A 29 7.98 -61.43 -78.79
N PHE A 30 8.50 -62.55 -78.28
CA PHE A 30 8.03 -63.87 -78.67
C PHE A 30 8.07 -64.88 -77.52
N GLY A 31 6.89 -65.36 -77.10
CA GLY A 31 6.77 -66.47 -76.17
C GLY A 31 5.31 -66.87 -75.97
N ALA A 32 4.99 -68.16 -76.04
CA ALA A 32 3.61 -68.67 -75.89
C ALA A 32 2.95 -68.28 -74.55
N ALA A 33 3.75 -68.03 -73.51
CA ALA A 33 3.29 -67.56 -72.20
C ALA A 33 2.96 -66.04 -72.16
N SER A 34 3.39 -65.27 -73.16
CA SER A 34 3.26 -63.81 -73.21
C SER A 34 2.07 -63.31 -74.04
N GLY A 35 1.54 -64.14 -74.96
CA GLY A 35 0.47 -63.75 -75.88
C GLY A 35 0.89 -62.81 -77.03
N TYR A 36 2.14 -62.31 -77.05
CA TYR A 36 2.65 -61.48 -78.15
C TYR A 36 3.24 -62.35 -79.26
N THR A 37 2.88 -62.02 -80.49
CA THR A 37 3.40 -62.62 -81.72
C THR A 37 4.05 -61.55 -82.58
N CYS A 38 4.85 -61.92 -83.57
CA CYS A 38 5.32 -60.98 -84.60
C CYS A 38 4.13 -60.23 -85.22
N ALA A 39 3.00 -60.93 -85.38
CA ALA A 39 1.75 -60.34 -85.85
C ALA A 39 1.22 -59.25 -84.90
N THR A 40 1.34 -59.39 -83.59
CA THR A 40 0.88 -58.39 -82.60
C THR A 40 1.56 -57.03 -82.80
N CYS A 41 2.79 -57.00 -83.31
CA CYS A 41 3.53 -55.78 -83.62
C CYS A 41 3.49 -55.38 -85.12
N HIS A 42 3.20 -56.31 -86.04
CA HIS A 42 3.31 -56.06 -87.49
C HIS A 42 1.98 -56.11 -88.27
N THR A 43 0.85 -56.54 -87.69
CA THR A 43 -0.41 -56.79 -88.44
C THR A 43 -1.23 -55.56 -88.82
N VAL A 44 -0.91 -54.35 -88.34
CA VAL A 44 -1.71 -53.14 -88.63
C VAL A 44 -0.97 -52.10 -89.47
N GLN A 45 0.26 -52.34 -89.95
CA GLN A 45 1.10 -51.27 -90.52
C GLN A 45 1.63 -51.52 -91.95
N MET A 46 0.90 -52.25 -92.79
CA MET A 46 1.21 -52.34 -94.23
C MET A 46 0.74 -51.13 -95.05
N THR A 47 0.07 -50.15 -94.42
CA THR A 47 -0.22 -48.84 -95.02
C THR A 47 0.18 -47.75 -94.03
N LEU A 48 1.18 -46.92 -94.36
CA LEU A 48 1.55 -45.75 -93.57
C LEU A 48 0.36 -44.78 -93.52
N GLY A 49 -0.20 -44.51 -92.33
CA GLY A 49 -1.07 -43.34 -92.14
C GLY A 49 -2.21 -43.41 -91.13
N SER A 50 -2.60 -44.57 -90.58
CA SER A 50 -3.82 -44.63 -89.73
C SER A 50 -3.60 -44.81 -88.22
N THR A 51 -2.43 -45.27 -87.77
CA THR A 51 -2.03 -45.27 -86.34
C THR A 51 -0.57 -44.81 -86.21
N GLY A 52 -0.31 -43.74 -85.47
CA GLY A 52 1.04 -43.16 -85.36
C GLY A 52 2.06 -44.11 -84.73
N TYR A 53 3.35 -43.97 -85.08
CA TYR A 53 4.47 -44.82 -84.62
C TYR A 53 4.59 -45.01 -83.10
N ASN A 54 4.04 -44.10 -82.30
CA ASN A 54 4.07 -44.18 -80.84
C ASN A 54 2.89 -45.00 -80.27
N ASN A 55 1.76 -45.07 -80.98
CA ASN A 55 0.54 -45.72 -80.48
C ASN A 55 0.76 -47.22 -80.25
N ILE A 56 1.53 -47.86 -81.14
CA ILE A 56 1.87 -49.28 -81.02
C ILE A 56 2.65 -49.60 -79.75
N CYS A 57 3.54 -48.69 -79.32
CA CYS A 57 4.30 -48.85 -78.08
C CYS A 57 3.40 -48.64 -76.87
N LEU A 58 2.51 -47.65 -76.94
CA LEU A 58 1.58 -47.31 -75.86
C LEU A 58 0.52 -48.38 -75.62
N ASP A 59 0.13 -49.15 -76.64
CA ASP A 59 -0.81 -50.26 -76.50
C ASP A 59 -0.25 -51.40 -75.64
N CYS A 60 1.05 -51.66 -75.72
CA CYS A 60 1.74 -52.63 -74.86
C CYS A 60 2.13 -52.01 -73.52
N HIS A 61 2.65 -50.79 -73.52
CA HIS A 61 3.07 -50.09 -72.30
C HIS A 61 1.90 -49.43 -71.55
N ARG A 62 0.66 -49.91 -71.69
CA ARG A 62 -0.48 -49.40 -70.91
C ARG A 62 -0.54 -50.04 -69.51
N PRO A 63 -1.02 -49.31 -68.49
CA PRO A 63 -1.30 -49.89 -67.18
C PRO A 63 -2.23 -51.11 -67.27
N GLY A 64 -1.89 -52.19 -66.60
CA GLY A 64 -2.68 -53.44 -66.59
C GLY A 64 -2.32 -54.45 -67.68
N ASP A 65 -1.41 -54.11 -68.60
CA ASP A 65 -0.85 -55.09 -69.53
C ASP A 65 0.05 -56.13 -68.79
N PRO A 66 -0.05 -57.45 -69.09
CA PRO A 66 0.56 -58.51 -68.27
C PRO A 66 2.09 -58.46 -68.15
N LEU A 67 2.78 -57.90 -69.15
CA LEU A 67 4.24 -57.89 -69.20
C LEU A 67 4.81 -56.48 -69.34
N ALA A 68 4.39 -55.75 -70.39
CA ALA A 68 4.85 -54.39 -70.63
C ALA A 68 4.16 -53.38 -69.69
N GLY A 69 3.02 -53.73 -69.11
CA GLY A 69 2.33 -52.94 -68.08
C GLY A 69 3.06 -52.83 -66.74
N LYS A 70 4.16 -53.58 -66.52
CA LYS A 70 5.12 -53.35 -65.40
C LYS A 70 6.02 -52.13 -65.63
N LYS A 71 6.05 -51.61 -66.85
CA LYS A 71 6.73 -50.37 -67.24
C LYS A 71 5.74 -49.50 -68.02
N PRO A 72 4.66 -49.06 -67.37
CA PRO A 72 3.61 -48.34 -68.06
C PRO A 72 4.12 -46.97 -68.54
N ILE A 73 3.64 -46.49 -69.68
CA ILE A 73 3.85 -45.12 -70.17
C ILE A 73 2.57 -44.69 -70.88
N THR A 74 2.15 -43.46 -70.62
CA THR A 74 0.89 -42.91 -71.12
C THR A 74 1.13 -41.55 -71.78
N ILE A 75 0.19 -41.10 -72.61
CA ILE A 75 0.25 -39.77 -73.23
C ILE A 75 0.29 -38.66 -72.17
N ALA A 76 -0.28 -38.89 -70.99
CA ALA A 76 -0.24 -37.95 -69.88
C ALA A 76 1.16 -37.77 -69.27
N ASP A 77 2.09 -38.69 -69.50
CA ASP A 77 3.47 -38.62 -69.00
C ASP A 77 4.37 -37.72 -69.84
N THR A 78 3.93 -37.31 -71.03
CA THR A 78 4.70 -36.49 -71.95
C THR A 78 5.02 -35.13 -71.32
N SER A 79 6.30 -34.79 -71.22
CA SER A 79 6.76 -33.51 -70.67
C SER A 79 6.26 -32.32 -71.51
N ASN A 80 5.71 -31.29 -70.86
CA ASN A 80 5.28 -30.05 -71.52
C ASN A 80 5.79 -28.75 -70.85
N PRO A 81 7.10 -28.61 -70.58
CA PRO A 81 7.62 -27.44 -69.87
C PRO A 81 7.49 -26.12 -70.64
N PHE A 82 7.19 -26.17 -71.95
CA PHE A 82 7.07 -25.01 -72.84
C PHE A 82 5.64 -24.78 -73.37
N GLY A 83 4.65 -25.53 -72.90
CA GLY A 83 3.25 -25.36 -73.33
C GLY A 83 2.94 -25.78 -74.78
N ASN A 84 3.83 -26.53 -75.42
CA ASN A 84 3.75 -26.90 -76.84
C ASN A 84 3.17 -28.32 -77.09
N HIS A 85 2.71 -29.02 -76.07
CA HIS A 85 2.01 -30.31 -76.17
C HIS A 85 0.52 -30.10 -75.91
N SER A 86 -0.33 -30.65 -76.79
CA SER A 86 -1.79 -30.56 -76.65
C SER A 86 -2.25 -31.37 -75.44
N THR A 87 -3.03 -30.74 -74.57
CA THR A 87 -3.59 -31.39 -73.38
C THR A 87 -5.09 -31.72 -73.55
N THR A 88 -5.64 -31.48 -74.74
CA THR A 88 -7.06 -31.70 -75.06
C THR A 88 -7.40 -33.18 -74.91
N GLY A 89 -8.40 -33.50 -74.08
CA GLY A 89 -8.83 -34.88 -73.81
C GLY A 89 -8.03 -35.60 -72.72
N ILE A 90 -7.03 -34.96 -72.11
CA ILE A 90 -6.25 -35.52 -71.00
C ILE A 90 -6.75 -34.93 -69.68
N SER A 91 -7.34 -35.76 -68.82
CA SER A 91 -7.93 -35.32 -67.55
C SER A 91 -6.91 -35.06 -66.44
N LYS A 92 -5.70 -35.65 -66.52
CA LYS A 92 -4.61 -35.47 -65.57
C LYS A 92 -3.27 -35.56 -66.29
N LEU A 93 -2.38 -34.59 -66.07
CA LEU A 93 -1.04 -34.53 -66.66
C LEU A 93 -0.01 -34.98 -65.63
N TYR A 94 0.77 -36.00 -65.96
CA TYR A 94 1.85 -36.51 -65.11
C TYR A 94 3.20 -35.90 -65.49
N GLN A 95 3.48 -35.68 -66.78
CA GLN A 95 4.71 -35.02 -67.27
C GLN A 95 6.03 -35.61 -66.74
N THR A 96 6.06 -36.92 -66.47
CA THR A 96 7.19 -37.62 -65.85
C THR A 96 8.19 -38.21 -66.84
N SER A 97 7.99 -37.99 -68.14
CA SER A 97 8.81 -38.59 -69.18
C SER A 97 9.08 -37.63 -70.35
N HIS A 98 10.25 -37.73 -70.96
CA HIS A 98 10.72 -36.85 -72.04
C HIS A 98 9.80 -36.88 -73.23
N ARG A 99 9.47 -35.72 -73.80
CA ARG A 99 8.58 -35.62 -74.97
C ARG A 99 9.05 -36.51 -76.14
N TRP A 100 8.29 -37.57 -76.45
CA TRP A 100 8.59 -38.53 -77.53
C TRP A 100 7.72 -38.36 -78.77
N ASP A 101 6.78 -37.41 -78.78
CA ASP A 101 5.84 -37.17 -79.89
C ASP A 101 5.99 -35.78 -80.53
N GLY A 102 6.95 -34.99 -80.04
CA GLY A 102 7.20 -33.61 -80.48
C GLY A 102 8.14 -33.51 -81.68
N GLN A 103 8.28 -32.32 -82.24
CA GLN A 103 9.27 -32.04 -83.27
C GLN A 103 10.70 -32.22 -82.74
N GLU A 104 11.62 -32.73 -83.57
CA GLU A 104 13.02 -32.90 -83.17
C GLU A 104 13.78 -31.56 -83.04
N THR A 105 13.26 -30.49 -83.65
CA THR A 105 13.81 -29.13 -83.54
C THR A 105 12.92 -28.27 -82.66
N VAL A 106 13.42 -27.94 -81.46
CA VAL A 106 12.73 -27.07 -80.50
C VAL A 106 13.74 -26.06 -79.94
N PRO A 107 13.78 -24.82 -80.48
CA PRO A 107 14.75 -23.80 -80.06
C PRO A 107 14.74 -23.50 -78.56
N ALA A 108 13.55 -23.45 -77.94
CA ALA A 108 13.40 -23.28 -76.48
C ALA A 108 14.06 -24.39 -75.65
N ALA A 109 14.09 -25.61 -76.16
CA ALA A 109 14.76 -26.75 -75.54
C ALA A 109 16.25 -26.87 -75.95
N GLY A 110 16.75 -25.98 -76.80
CA GLY A 110 18.07 -26.12 -77.43
C GLY A 110 18.21 -27.38 -78.30
N ALA A 111 17.08 -27.96 -78.71
CA ALA A 111 17.01 -29.22 -79.46
C ALA A 111 17.19 -28.97 -80.96
N GLN A 112 18.00 -29.81 -81.59
CA GLN A 112 18.35 -29.77 -83.00
C GLN A 112 18.24 -31.19 -83.59
N PRO A 113 18.13 -31.36 -84.92
CA PRO A 113 18.05 -32.67 -85.54
C PRO A 113 19.25 -33.56 -85.17
N PRO A 114 19.05 -34.86 -84.86
CA PRO A 114 20.13 -35.79 -84.55
C PRO A 114 21.00 -36.04 -85.77
N VAL A 115 22.29 -36.27 -85.55
CA VAL A 115 23.29 -36.51 -86.61
C VAL A 115 23.83 -37.93 -86.60
N GLN A 116 23.67 -38.68 -85.51
CA GLN A 116 24.16 -40.05 -85.44
C GLN A 116 23.39 -40.99 -86.39
N ALA A 117 24.14 -41.83 -87.12
CA ALA A 117 23.58 -42.76 -88.10
C ALA A 117 22.58 -43.73 -87.46
N ALA A 118 22.86 -44.25 -86.27
CA ALA A 118 21.96 -45.16 -85.55
C ALA A 118 20.58 -44.55 -85.25
N LEU A 119 20.50 -43.22 -85.12
CA LEU A 119 19.26 -42.49 -84.92
C LEU A 119 18.64 -42.01 -86.23
N THR A 120 19.28 -42.18 -87.39
CA THR A 120 18.80 -41.63 -88.68
C THR A 120 18.68 -42.66 -89.81
N SER A 121 19.27 -43.85 -89.65
CA SER A 121 19.25 -44.98 -90.59
C SER A 121 17.84 -45.51 -90.84
N ALA A 122 17.67 -46.34 -91.88
CA ALA A 122 16.39 -46.96 -92.27
C ALA A 122 15.25 -45.95 -92.55
N ASN A 123 15.59 -44.73 -92.98
CA ASN A 123 14.66 -43.62 -93.21
C ASN A 123 13.77 -43.29 -91.99
N LEU A 124 14.28 -43.48 -90.77
CA LEU A 124 13.50 -43.23 -89.55
C LEU A 124 13.02 -41.76 -89.44
N ARG A 125 13.82 -40.78 -89.92
CA ARG A 125 13.42 -39.35 -89.95
C ARG A 125 12.29 -39.09 -90.94
N GLY A 126 12.37 -39.65 -92.14
CA GLY A 126 11.32 -39.52 -93.15
C GLY A 126 10.03 -40.23 -92.73
N ARG A 127 10.14 -41.42 -92.12
CA ARG A 127 9.00 -42.20 -91.63
C ARG A 127 8.22 -41.50 -90.52
N THR A 128 8.90 -40.75 -89.66
CA THR A 128 8.29 -40.03 -88.53
C THR A 128 7.95 -38.58 -88.84
N GLY A 129 8.12 -38.12 -90.09
CA GLY A 129 7.84 -36.74 -90.49
C GLY A 129 8.64 -35.72 -89.69
N ASN A 130 9.92 -35.98 -89.43
CA ASN A 130 10.83 -35.16 -88.59
C ASN A 130 10.37 -34.99 -87.13
N SER A 131 9.44 -35.82 -86.66
CA SER A 131 9.02 -35.87 -85.25
C SER A 131 9.80 -36.93 -84.48
N LEU A 132 9.88 -36.75 -83.16
CA LEU A 132 10.34 -37.79 -82.26
C LEU A 132 9.31 -38.94 -82.25
N ALA A 133 9.81 -40.14 -81.97
CA ALA A 133 9.04 -41.35 -81.73
C ALA A 133 9.85 -42.30 -80.84
N CYS A 134 9.21 -43.24 -80.15
CA CYS A 134 9.89 -44.23 -79.29
C CYS A 134 11.02 -44.94 -80.04
N VAL A 135 10.75 -45.31 -81.30
CA VAL A 135 11.69 -45.99 -82.21
C VAL A 135 12.89 -45.12 -82.62
N ARG A 136 12.90 -43.81 -82.32
CA ARG A 136 14.06 -42.94 -82.56
C ARG A 136 15.15 -43.20 -81.52
N CYS A 137 14.78 -43.56 -80.30
CA CYS A 137 15.70 -43.82 -79.19
C CYS A 137 15.87 -45.32 -78.94
N HIS A 138 14.80 -46.10 -79.16
CA HIS A 138 14.76 -47.53 -78.91
C HIS A 138 14.75 -48.34 -80.21
N ASP A 139 15.52 -49.43 -80.24
CA ASP A 139 15.49 -50.44 -81.28
C ASP A 139 14.74 -51.67 -80.79
N GLN A 140 13.51 -51.84 -81.25
CA GLN A 140 12.66 -52.97 -80.87
C GLN A 140 13.21 -54.34 -81.33
N HIS A 141 14.21 -54.36 -82.23
CA HIS A 141 14.81 -55.58 -82.73
C HIS A 141 16.19 -55.88 -82.14
N LEU A 142 16.81 -54.94 -81.42
CA LEU A 142 18.20 -55.08 -80.94
C LEU A 142 18.42 -54.44 -79.56
N ASN A 143 18.94 -55.23 -78.61
CA ASN A 143 19.17 -54.78 -77.22
C ASN A 143 20.66 -54.68 -76.83
N THR A 144 21.55 -54.41 -77.79
CA THR A 144 23.01 -54.41 -77.56
C THR A 144 23.49 -53.39 -76.53
N ASN A 145 22.80 -52.25 -76.39
CA ASN A 145 23.15 -51.21 -75.41
C ASN A 145 22.34 -51.27 -74.11
N GLY A 146 21.50 -52.30 -73.93
CA GLY A 146 20.54 -52.39 -72.83
C GLY A 146 19.37 -51.40 -72.97
N LYS A 147 18.21 -51.75 -72.39
CA LYS A 147 16.95 -50.98 -72.51
C LYS A 147 16.56 -50.67 -73.98
N PHE A 148 17.01 -51.50 -74.91
CA PHE A 148 16.83 -51.36 -76.35
C PHE A 148 17.39 -50.06 -76.91
N LEU A 149 18.38 -49.41 -76.29
CA LEU A 149 18.87 -48.14 -76.81
C LEU A 149 19.64 -48.31 -78.14
N ARG A 150 19.34 -47.45 -79.12
CA ARG A 150 20.05 -47.41 -80.42
C ARG A 150 21.50 -46.99 -80.31
N VAL A 151 21.84 -46.23 -79.27
CA VAL A 151 23.19 -45.72 -78.98
C VAL A 151 23.47 -45.92 -77.50
N ALA A 152 24.72 -46.30 -77.17
CA ALA A 152 25.18 -46.32 -75.78
C ALA A 152 25.04 -44.94 -75.14
N ASN A 153 24.48 -44.87 -73.93
CA ASN A 153 24.16 -43.59 -73.28
C ASN A 153 24.76 -43.45 -71.86
N ASN A 154 25.95 -44.01 -71.64
CA ASN A 154 26.66 -43.91 -70.36
C ASN A 154 27.40 -42.57 -70.15
N GLN A 155 27.47 -41.74 -71.19
CA GLN A 155 28.04 -40.39 -71.16
C GLN A 155 27.13 -39.37 -71.88
N ASP A 156 25.81 -39.61 -71.86
CA ASP A 156 24.78 -38.78 -72.48
C ASP A 156 24.91 -38.58 -74.00
N GLN A 157 25.46 -39.55 -74.71
CA GLN A 157 25.65 -39.50 -76.16
C GLN A 157 24.33 -39.27 -76.91
N LEU A 158 23.20 -39.80 -76.44
CA LEU A 158 21.87 -39.56 -77.03
C LEU A 158 21.43 -38.11 -76.80
N CYS A 159 21.59 -37.61 -75.57
CA CYS A 159 21.17 -36.26 -75.22
C CYS A 159 21.98 -35.22 -75.99
N LEU A 160 23.30 -35.44 -76.08
CA LEU A 160 24.24 -34.53 -76.73
C LEU A 160 24.09 -34.50 -78.25
N ASP A 161 23.50 -35.53 -78.88
CA ASP A 161 23.25 -35.51 -80.33
C ASP A 161 22.22 -34.44 -80.72
N CYS A 162 21.10 -34.38 -79.98
CA CYS A 162 20.03 -33.41 -80.20
C CYS A 162 20.27 -32.08 -79.45
N HIS A 163 20.79 -32.11 -78.22
CA HIS A 163 20.99 -30.92 -77.38
C HIS A 163 22.44 -30.41 -77.37
N ARG A 164 23.20 -30.65 -78.46
CA ARG A 164 24.61 -30.23 -78.62
C ARG A 164 24.89 -28.77 -78.29
N SER A 165 23.92 -27.87 -78.50
CA SER A 165 24.03 -26.45 -78.15
C SER A 165 24.25 -26.21 -76.64
N ARG A 166 23.87 -27.16 -75.79
CA ARG A 166 24.02 -27.11 -74.33
C ARG A 166 25.31 -27.78 -73.84
N ASN A 167 26.08 -28.41 -74.72
CA ASN A 167 27.35 -29.05 -74.40
C ASN A 167 28.47 -28.03 -74.22
N VAL A 168 28.48 -27.34 -73.08
CA VAL A 168 29.44 -26.28 -72.78
C VAL A 168 30.17 -26.59 -71.49
N SER A 169 31.44 -26.24 -71.40
CA SER A 169 32.26 -26.41 -70.19
C SER A 169 32.22 -25.19 -69.26
N SER A 170 31.53 -24.11 -69.65
CA SER A 170 31.44 -22.87 -68.88
C SER A 170 30.05 -22.24 -69.02
N HIS A 171 29.52 -21.74 -67.90
CA HIS A 171 28.26 -20.99 -67.87
C HIS A 171 28.30 -19.73 -68.73
N LEU A 172 29.49 -19.22 -69.05
CA LEU A 172 29.68 -18.07 -69.93
C LEU A 172 29.18 -18.30 -71.37
N LYS A 173 28.87 -19.54 -71.73
CA LYS A 173 28.30 -19.90 -73.02
C LYS A 173 26.77 -20.08 -72.96
N GLY A 174 26.12 -19.67 -71.87
CA GLY A 174 24.66 -19.64 -71.77
C GLY A 174 24.01 -20.98 -71.41
N SER A 175 24.77 -21.91 -70.86
CA SER A 175 24.23 -23.16 -70.30
C SER A 175 25.10 -23.62 -69.13
N HIS A 176 24.50 -24.28 -68.14
CA HIS A 176 25.25 -24.87 -67.04
C HIS A 176 26.32 -25.83 -67.58
N PRO A 177 27.54 -25.81 -67.02
CA PRO A 177 28.61 -26.70 -67.47
C PRO A 177 28.21 -28.17 -67.39
N VAL A 178 28.50 -28.93 -68.44
CA VAL A 178 28.41 -30.39 -68.52
C VAL A 178 29.66 -30.95 -69.18
N ASN A 179 29.85 -32.27 -69.14
CA ASN A 179 31.04 -32.94 -69.69
C ASN A 179 32.36 -32.52 -68.98
N ILE A 180 32.28 -32.07 -67.73
CA ILE A 180 33.41 -31.62 -66.90
C ILE A 180 33.62 -32.55 -65.69
N ASN A 181 34.85 -32.63 -65.18
CA ASN A 181 35.12 -33.34 -63.92
C ASN A 181 34.74 -32.44 -62.73
N TYR A 182 33.74 -32.88 -61.97
CA TYR A 182 33.15 -32.10 -60.88
C TYR A 182 34.14 -31.80 -59.74
N ASN A 183 34.99 -32.76 -59.41
CA ASN A 183 35.98 -32.61 -58.33
C ASN A 183 37.04 -31.56 -58.69
N SER A 184 37.36 -31.41 -59.98
CA SER A 184 38.29 -30.40 -60.49
C SER A 184 37.65 -29.04 -60.83
N ALA A 185 36.31 -28.93 -60.76
CA ALA A 185 35.61 -27.72 -61.15
C ALA A 185 35.91 -26.55 -60.18
N SER A 186 36.08 -25.36 -60.77
CA SER A 186 36.31 -24.10 -60.06
C SER A 186 35.01 -23.53 -59.48
N GLY A 187 35.02 -23.16 -58.21
CA GLY A 187 33.89 -22.50 -57.53
C GLY A 187 33.68 -23.03 -56.10
N ALA A 188 32.88 -22.30 -55.32
CA ALA A 188 32.42 -22.77 -54.01
C ALA A 188 31.37 -23.87 -54.24
N LEU A 189 31.79 -25.13 -54.17
CA LEU A 189 30.97 -26.30 -54.42
C LEU A 189 30.97 -27.24 -53.21
N ASN A 190 29.85 -27.93 -52.97
CA ASN A 190 29.77 -29.06 -52.06
C ASN A 190 30.40 -30.27 -52.75
N LYS A 191 31.52 -30.77 -52.23
CA LYS A 191 32.22 -31.94 -52.78
C LYS A 191 32.26 -33.02 -51.70
N PRO A 192 31.40 -34.06 -51.73
CA PRO A 192 30.39 -34.38 -52.77
C PRO A 192 29.12 -33.49 -52.73
N PRO A 193 28.29 -33.50 -53.79
CA PRO A 193 26.97 -32.89 -53.78
C PRO A 193 26.11 -33.38 -52.60
N LEU A 194 25.28 -32.50 -52.05
CA LEU A 194 24.35 -32.83 -50.98
C LEU A 194 23.09 -33.48 -51.56
N ASN A 195 22.52 -34.45 -50.83
CA ASN A 195 21.26 -35.10 -51.18
C ASN A 195 20.09 -34.41 -50.45
N ALA A 196 19.11 -33.93 -51.22
CA ALA A 196 17.90 -33.29 -50.71
C ALA A 196 17.03 -34.25 -49.87
N ASN A 197 17.02 -35.54 -50.21
CA ASN A 197 16.31 -36.56 -49.45
C ASN A 197 17.13 -37.87 -49.37
N PRO A 198 17.84 -38.10 -48.25
CA PRO A 198 18.62 -39.32 -48.05
C PRO A 198 17.83 -40.64 -48.14
N THR A 199 16.51 -40.61 -47.89
CA THR A 199 15.68 -41.82 -47.99
C THR A 199 15.28 -42.15 -49.43
N ASN A 200 15.51 -41.22 -50.36
CA ASN A 200 15.23 -41.39 -51.78
C ASN A 200 16.55 -41.42 -52.59
N PRO A 201 17.08 -42.62 -52.89
CA PRO A 201 18.35 -42.75 -53.60
C PRO A 201 18.29 -42.24 -55.04
N THR A 202 17.11 -42.12 -55.66
CA THR A 202 17.01 -41.61 -57.04
C THR A 202 17.20 -40.09 -57.13
N SER A 203 17.03 -39.39 -56.00
CA SER A 203 17.28 -37.96 -55.86
C SER A 203 18.73 -37.61 -55.51
N ASP A 204 19.57 -38.62 -55.28
CA ASP A 204 20.99 -38.44 -55.00
C ASP A 204 21.79 -38.14 -56.27
N LEU A 205 22.08 -36.86 -56.48
CA LEU A 205 22.90 -36.41 -57.60
C LEU A 205 24.34 -36.93 -57.50
N ASN A 206 24.86 -37.17 -56.30
CA ASN A 206 26.20 -37.71 -56.11
C ASN A 206 26.28 -39.17 -56.56
N ALA A 207 25.22 -39.96 -56.38
CA ALA A 207 25.15 -41.32 -56.91
C ALA A 207 25.24 -41.33 -58.45
N SER A 208 24.51 -40.43 -59.12
CA SER A 208 24.55 -40.28 -60.58
C SER A 208 25.91 -39.78 -61.07
N LEU A 209 26.53 -38.85 -60.34
CA LEU A 209 27.88 -38.35 -60.61
C LEU A 209 28.95 -39.45 -60.41
N THR A 210 28.77 -40.32 -59.42
CA THR A 210 29.70 -41.44 -59.17
C THR A 210 29.59 -42.47 -60.29
N ALA A 211 28.36 -42.78 -60.74
CA ALA A 211 28.11 -43.71 -61.84
C ALA A 211 28.75 -43.27 -63.18
N SER A 212 28.96 -41.96 -63.38
CA SER A 212 29.65 -41.39 -64.54
C SER A 212 31.17 -41.23 -64.35
N GLY A 213 31.74 -41.74 -63.25
CA GLY A 213 33.17 -41.59 -62.94
C GLY A 213 33.58 -40.19 -62.46
N GLY A 214 32.67 -39.45 -61.81
CA GLY A 214 32.93 -38.09 -61.31
C GLY A 214 32.70 -36.99 -62.34
N LYS A 215 32.09 -37.33 -63.48
CA LYS A 215 31.83 -36.43 -64.60
C LYS A 215 30.43 -35.87 -64.54
N LEU A 216 30.29 -34.54 -64.48
CA LEU A 216 28.98 -33.89 -64.47
C LEU A 216 28.34 -34.00 -65.86
N LEU A 217 27.19 -34.67 -65.94
CA LEU A 217 26.47 -34.97 -67.17
C LEU A 217 25.02 -34.46 -67.08
N CYS A 218 24.30 -34.39 -68.19
CA CYS A 218 22.88 -34.04 -68.22
C CYS A 218 22.07 -35.01 -67.34
N SER A 219 22.37 -36.31 -67.42
CA SER A 219 21.75 -37.37 -66.63
C SER A 219 22.09 -37.32 -65.14
N THR A 220 23.08 -36.51 -64.72
CA THR A 220 23.29 -36.22 -63.29
C THR A 220 22.11 -35.46 -62.72
N CYS A 221 21.51 -34.54 -63.49
CA CYS A 221 20.40 -33.71 -63.05
C CYS A 221 19.05 -34.19 -63.57
N HIS A 222 19.02 -34.77 -64.78
CA HIS A 222 17.80 -35.15 -65.47
C HIS A 222 17.56 -36.67 -65.46
N GLY A 223 16.30 -37.04 -65.26
CA GLY A 223 15.78 -38.33 -65.68
C GLY A 223 15.15 -38.25 -67.07
N VAL A 224 15.01 -39.39 -67.74
CA VAL A 224 14.42 -39.45 -69.09
C VAL A 224 12.97 -39.95 -69.03
N HIS A 225 12.71 -40.95 -68.17
CA HIS A 225 11.40 -41.51 -67.92
C HIS A 225 11.20 -41.70 -66.42
N TYR A 226 9.97 -41.59 -65.96
CA TYR A 226 9.57 -41.81 -64.56
C TYR A 226 10.22 -40.85 -63.57
N THR A 227 10.40 -39.59 -63.97
CA THR A 227 11.05 -38.55 -63.18
C THR A 227 10.16 -37.32 -63.12
N ASP A 228 9.76 -36.95 -61.91
CA ASP A 228 8.72 -35.96 -61.66
C ASP A 228 9.24 -34.63 -61.06
N SER A 229 10.56 -34.45 -60.95
CA SER A 229 11.16 -33.25 -60.34
C SER A 229 10.91 -33.11 -58.83
N HIS A 230 10.63 -34.19 -58.10
CA HIS A 230 10.42 -34.15 -56.65
C HIS A 230 11.26 -35.21 -55.92
N SER A 231 11.99 -34.78 -54.88
CA SER A 231 12.79 -35.72 -54.06
C SER A 231 11.95 -36.54 -53.10
N SER A 232 10.68 -36.20 -52.90
CA SER A 232 9.74 -36.93 -52.03
C SER A 232 9.28 -38.27 -52.62
N THR A 233 9.39 -38.44 -53.93
CA THR A 233 8.90 -39.60 -54.68
C THR A 233 10.09 -40.35 -55.29
N ILE A 234 10.12 -41.67 -55.13
CA ILE A 234 11.20 -42.49 -55.68
C ILE A 234 10.94 -42.67 -57.18
N ASP A 235 11.83 -42.13 -58.01
CA ASP A 235 11.74 -42.23 -59.46
C ASP A 235 11.85 -43.69 -59.93
N GLY A 236 11.20 -43.99 -61.05
CA GLY A 236 11.33 -45.27 -61.74
C GLY A 236 10.01 -45.99 -62.00
N SER A 237 10.05 -46.93 -62.94
CA SER A 237 8.85 -47.61 -63.45
C SER A 237 8.08 -48.40 -62.40
N ALA A 238 8.77 -48.92 -61.38
CA ALA A 238 8.14 -49.66 -60.28
C ALA A 238 7.24 -48.79 -59.40
N ASN A 239 7.48 -47.47 -59.38
CA ASN A 239 6.75 -46.50 -58.58
C ASN A 239 5.85 -45.60 -59.43
N PHE A 240 5.61 -45.93 -60.69
CA PHE A 240 4.84 -45.10 -61.62
C PHE A 240 3.53 -44.56 -61.04
N ALA A 241 2.76 -45.40 -60.34
CA ALA A 241 1.49 -45.01 -59.73
C ALA A 241 1.65 -44.06 -58.51
N ALA A 242 2.84 -44.04 -57.91
CA ALA A 242 3.18 -43.21 -56.75
C ALA A 242 3.97 -41.95 -57.12
N LEU A 243 4.31 -41.75 -58.40
CA LEU A 243 4.93 -40.51 -58.86
C LEU A 243 3.94 -39.34 -58.75
N SER A 244 4.48 -38.17 -58.45
CA SER A 244 3.74 -36.92 -58.47
C SER A 244 3.53 -36.42 -59.92
N SER A 245 2.76 -35.35 -60.07
CA SER A 245 2.67 -34.64 -61.34
C SER A 245 3.89 -33.73 -61.47
N GLY A 246 4.75 -34.02 -62.45
CA GLY A 246 5.97 -33.27 -62.68
C GLY A 246 5.77 -31.94 -63.39
N ASP A 247 6.84 -31.13 -63.37
CA ASP A 247 6.92 -29.83 -64.04
C ASP A 247 7.33 -29.92 -65.52
N GLY A 248 7.59 -31.14 -66.00
CA GLY A 248 8.05 -31.42 -67.38
C GLY A 248 9.53 -31.12 -67.62
N PHE A 249 10.30 -30.66 -66.63
CA PHE A 249 11.75 -30.48 -66.75
C PHE A 249 12.54 -31.74 -66.41
N LEU A 250 11.88 -32.75 -65.83
CA LEU A 250 12.41 -34.09 -65.56
C LEU A 250 13.68 -34.06 -64.70
N LEU A 251 13.65 -33.27 -63.63
CA LEU A 251 14.76 -33.19 -62.69
C LEU A 251 14.70 -34.35 -61.71
N ARG A 252 15.85 -34.88 -61.29
CA ARG A 252 15.91 -35.98 -60.31
C ARG A 252 15.55 -35.56 -58.88
N THR A 253 15.53 -34.27 -58.62
CA THR A 253 15.38 -33.70 -57.28
C THR A 253 14.67 -32.36 -57.39
N ASP A 254 14.33 -31.77 -56.24
CA ASP A 254 13.47 -30.61 -56.20
C ASP A 254 14.13 -29.37 -56.86
N PRO A 255 13.51 -28.77 -57.88
CA PRO A 255 13.97 -27.49 -58.42
C PRO A 255 13.89 -26.39 -57.35
N ARG A 256 12.87 -26.44 -56.50
CA ARG A 256 12.66 -25.58 -55.34
C ARG A 256 12.63 -26.46 -54.09
N GLY A 257 13.45 -26.17 -53.10
CA GLY A 257 13.39 -26.84 -51.80
C GLY A 257 12.10 -26.50 -51.08
N ALA A 258 11.71 -27.29 -50.09
CA ALA A 258 10.49 -27.00 -49.32
C ALA A 258 10.58 -25.61 -48.65
N LYS A 259 9.47 -24.86 -48.75
CA LYS A 259 9.34 -23.54 -48.12
C LYS A 259 9.64 -23.65 -46.63
N VAL A 260 10.48 -22.74 -46.12
CA VAL A 260 10.79 -22.63 -44.69
C VAL A 260 10.30 -21.32 -44.10
N ALA A 261 10.02 -21.33 -42.80
CA ALA A 261 9.66 -20.13 -42.06
C ALA A 261 10.76 -19.06 -42.13
N SER A 262 10.36 -17.80 -41.93
CA SER A 262 11.26 -16.65 -41.84
C SER A 262 12.41 -16.93 -40.85
N GLY A 263 13.66 -16.74 -41.28
CA GLY A 263 14.84 -16.95 -40.44
C GLY A 263 15.29 -18.41 -40.25
N SER A 264 14.55 -19.39 -40.77
CA SER A 264 14.99 -20.79 -40.80
C SER A 264 16.03 -21.02 -41.91
N PRO A 265 16.98 -21.95 -41.73
CA PRO A 265 17.89 -22.36 -42.81
C PRO A 265 17.11 -22.88 -44.01
N ASP A 266 17.53 -22.48 -45.22
CA ASP A 266 16.90 -22.92 -46.46
C ASP A 266 16.97 -24.44 -46.61
N LYS A 267 15.93 -25.04 -47.20
CA LYS A 267 15.99 -26.42 -47.64
C LYS A 267 16.81 -26.53 -48.92
N LEU A 268 17.42 -27.70 -49.09
CA LEU A 268 18.16 -28.03 -50.29
C LEU A 268 17.24 -27.95 -51.51
N ASN A 269 17.76 -27.31 -52.55
CA ASN A 269 17.21 -27.31 -53.89
C ASN A 269 18.31 -27.80 -54.84
N ILE A 270 17.95 -28.08 -56.08
CA ILE A 270 18.90 -28.61 -57.07
C ILE A 270 20.20 -27.77 -57.20
N CYS A 271 20.13 -26.45 -57.01
CA CYS A 271 21.31 -25.58 -57.07
C CYS A 271 22.15 -25.68 -55.78
N THR A 272 21.54 -25.60 -54.61
CA THR A 272 22.24 -25.63 -53.31
C THR A 272 22.74 -27.03 -52.93
N ASN A 273 22.28 -28.08 -53.61
CA ASN A 273 22.92 -29.40 -53.57
C ASN A 273 24.40 -29.30 -53.94
N CYS A 274 24.72 -28.51 -54.97
CA CYS A 274 26.06 -28.39 -55.52
C CYS A 274 26.78 -27.09 -55.12
N HIS A 275 26.10 -25.95 -55.01
CA HIS A 275 26.72 -24.64 -54.76
C HIS A 275 26.77 -24.27 -53.28
N ALA A 276 27.98 -24.19 -52.72
CA ALA A 276 28.22 -23.89 -51.31
C ALA A 276 28.15 -22.38 -51.01
N GLY A 277 27.70 -22.03 -49.80
CA GLY A 277 27.70 -20.65 -49.30
C GLY A 277 26.68 -19.70 -49.96
N LYS A 278 25.72 -20.25 -50.71
CA LYS A 278 24.59 -19.51 -51.30
C LYS A 278 23.32 -19.84 -50.52
N LYS A 279 22.55 -18.81 -50.19
CA LYS A 279 21.26 -18.92 -49.49
C LYS A 279 20.14 -18.34 -50.34
N SER A 280 18.95 -18.89 -50.23
CA SER A 280 17.74 -18.32 -50.82
C SER A 280 17.46 -16.93 -50.22
N HIS A 281 16.74 -16.10 -50.96
CA HIS A 281 16.30 -14.78 -50.51
C HIS A 281 15.02 -14.96 -49.67
N ASN A 282 15.15 -15.53 -48.47
CA ASN A 282 14.03 -15.98 -47.64
C ASN A 282 13.98 -15.35 -46.22
N LEU A 283 14.71 -14.25 -45.98
CA LEU A 283 14.80 -13.65 -44.64
C LEU A 283 13.44 -13.30 -44.02
N GLN A 284 12.51 -12.80 -44.85
CA GLN A 284 11.15 -12.40 -44.46
C GLN A 284 10.08 -13.43 -44.88
N GLY A 285 10.42 -14.71 -44.98
CA GLY A 285 9.48 -15.76 -45.40
C GLY A 285 9.04 -15.63 -46.87
N GLN A 286 9.84 -14.94 -47.66
CA GLN A 286 9.57 -14.62 -49.06
C GLN A 286 9.69 -15.84 -49.98
N ASP A 287 10.43 -16.88 -49.60
CA ASP A 287 10.61 -18.11 -50.36
C ASP A 287 11.05 -17.86 -51.82
N ILE A 288 12.02 -16.96 -52.00
CA ILE A 288 12.66 -16.74 -53.31
C ILE A 288 13.93 -17.57 -53.37
N GLN A 289 13.92 -18.58 -54.22
CA GLN A 289 15.00 -19.56 -54.35
C GLN A 289 15.80 -19.33 -55.64
N CYS A 290 16.92 -20.04 -55.76
CA CYS A 290 17.86 -19.87 -56.87
C CYS A 290 17.17 -19.97 -58.23
N VAL A 291 16.28 -20.96 -58.41
CA VAL A 291 15.58 -21.19 -59.68
C VAL A 291 14.54 -20.12 -60.01
N ASP A 292 14.11 -19.29 -59.07
CA ASP A 292 13.16 -18.21 -59.35
C ASP A 292 13.84 -17.04 -60.07
N CYS A 293 15.16 -16.90 -59.88
CA CYS A 293 15.97 -15.86 -60.53
C CYS A 293 16.90 -16.41 -61.62
N HIS A 294 17.34 -17.67 -61.49
CA HIS A 294 18.26 -18.31 -62.41
C HIS A 294 17.62 -19.49 -63.15
N GLY A 295 17.93 -19.64 -64.42
CA GLY A 295 17.79 -20.89 -65.15
C GLY A 295 19.10 -21.68 -65.12
N ALA A 296 19.04 -23.00 -65.34
CA ALA A 296 20.24 -23.78 -65.64
C ALA A 296 20.73 -23.56 -67.08
N HIS A 297 19.86 -23.06 -67.95
CA HIS A 297 20.14 -22.76 -69.34
C HIS A 297 19.56 -21.40 -69.68
N VAL A 298 20.17 -20.70 -70.64
CA VAL A 298 19.62 -19.45 -71.15
C VAL A 298 18.27 -19.74 -71.81
N GLU A 299 17.25 -19.01 -71.37
CA GLU A 299 15.93 -19.07 -71.97
C GLU A 299 16.00 -18.63 -73.44
N TYR A 300 15.11 -19.16 -74.29
CA TYR A 300 15.02 -18.72 -75.69
C TYR A 300 14.28 -17.37 -75.78
N ASP A 301 14.82 -16.42 -76.56
CA ASP A 301 14.13 -15.16 -76.86
C ASP A 301 13.61 -15.23 -78.30
N PRO A 302 12.29 -15.37 -78.53
CA PRO A 302 11.75 -15.31 -79.88
C PRO A 302 11.99 -13.96 -80.58
N LYS A 303 12.30 -12.89 -79.82
CA LYS A 303 12.65 -11.55 -80.33
C LYS A 303 14.16 -11.32 -80.48
N ASP A 304 14.99 -12.33 -80.19
CA ASP A 304 16.42 -12.35 -80.49
C ASP A 304 16.88 -13.76 -80.91
N PRO A 305 16.34 -14.29 -82.02
CA PRO A 305 16.56 -15.68 -82.44
C PRO A 305 18.02 -15.97 -82.86
N THR A 306 18.81 -14.93 -83.12
CA THR A 306 20.23 -15.03 -83.52
C THR A 306 21.20 -14.71 -82.39
N ALA A 307 20.70 -14.45 -81.17
CA ALA A 307 21.49 -14.00 -80.02
C ALA A 307 22.32 -12.73 -80.31
N SER A 308 21.85 -11.87 -81.21
CA SER A 308 22.55 -10.65 -81.65
C SER A 308 22.65 -9.61 -80.53
N LYS A 309 21.83 -9.73 -79.47
CA LYS A 309 21.83 -8.82 -78.31
C LYS A 309 22.70 -9.33 -77.16
N GLY A 310 23.51 -10.36 -77.39
CA GLY A 310 24.49 -10.91 -76.45
C GLY A 310 23.97 -12.10 -75.62
N THR A 311 24.89 -12.96 -75.17
CA THR A 311 24.56 -14.16 -74.39
C THR A 311 24.34 -13.82 -72.91
N ASN A 312 23.26 -14.32 -72.32
CA ASN A 312 22.98 -14.19 -70.89
C ASN A 312 23.88 -15.13 -70.05
N VAL A 313 25.09 -14.67 -69.76
CA VAL A 313 26.15 -15.48 -69.13
C VAL A 313 25.95 -15.78 -67.64
N PHE A 314 25.03 -15.08 -66.97
CA PHE A 314 24.68 -15.32 -65.56
C PHE A 314 23.43 -16.21 -65.41
N LEU A 315 22.89 -16.67 -66.53
CA LEU A 315 21.72 -17.55 -66.60
C LEU A 315 20.51 -16.98 -65.83
N ILE A 316 20.33 -15.65 -65.84
CA ILE A 316 19.21 -15.01 -65.15
C ILE A 316 17.93 -15.24 -65.96
N ARG A 317 16.81 -15.59 -65.32
CA ARG A 317 15.53 -15.73 -66.03
C ARG A 317 15.10 -14.41 -66.65
N ARG A 318 14.54 -14.46 -67.86
CA ARG A 318 14.03 -13.26 -68.55
C ARG A 318 12.68 -12.82 -68.04
N ASN A 319 11.96 -13.70 -67.37
CA ASN A 319 10.70 -13.38 -66.71
C ASN A 319 10.70 -13.95 -65.30
N VAL A 320 10.35 -13.10 -64.33
CA VAL A 320 10.12 -13.51 -62.94
C VAL A 320 8.74 -13.07 -62.53
N ILE A 321 8.15 -13.73 -61.54
CA ILE A 321 6.87 -13.26 -61.00
C ILE A 321 7.13 -12.04 -60.13
N ASN A 322 6.55 -10.90 -60.52
CA ASN A 322 6.56 -9.71 -59.68
C ASN A 322 5.68 -9.96 -58.46
N LYS A 323 6.23 -9.77 -57.27
CA LYS A 323 5.50 -10.07 -56.03
C LYS A 323 4.40 -9.08 -55.70
N THR A 324 4.52 -7.86 -56.18
CA THR A 324 3.54 -6.79 -55.94
C THR A 324 2.32 -6.98 -56.84
N THR A 325 2.50 -7.41 -58.09
CA THR A 325 1.41 -7.53 -59.06
C THR A 325 0.95 -8.98 -59.30
N GLY A 326 1.73 -9.98 -58.90
CA GLY A 326 1.48 -11.38 -59.19
C GLY A 326 1.66 -11.76 -60.67
N GLN A 327 2.04 -10.82 -61.52
CA GLN A 327 2.18 -11.02 -62.96
C GLN A 327 3.65 -11.26 -63.35
N PRO A 328 3.93 -12.00 -64.44
CA PRO A 328 5.27 -12.09 -65.00
C PRO A 328 5.79 -10.70 -65.37
N ALA A 329 6.92 -10.31 -64.79
CA ALA A 329 7.66 -9.11 -65.14
C ALA A 329 8.90 -9.49 -65.94
N GLN A 330 9.07 -8.83 -67.07
CA GLN A 330 10.24 -9.01 -67.91
C GLN A 330 11.45 -8.37 -67.23
N ILE A 331 12.47 -9.18 -66.96
CA ILE A 331 13.80 -8.72 -66.58
C ILE A 331 14.61 -8.52 -67.83
N PHE A 332 15.26 -7.37 -67.91
CA PHE A 332 16.28 -7.12 -68.90
C PHE A 332 17.67 -7.24 -68.25
N PHE A 333 18.45 -8.22 -68.72
CA PHE A 333 19.86 -8.36 -68.37
C PHE A 333 20.70 -8.45 -69.66
N ARG A 334 21.10 -7.30 -70.22
CA ARG A 334 22.01 -7.24 -71.38
C ARG A 334 23.44 -7.30 -70.87
N TYR A 335 24.27 -8.15 -71.49
CA TYR A 335 25.72 -7.98 -71.40
C TYR A 335 26.26 -7.57 -72.76
N THR A 336 26.28 -6.27 -73.02
CA THR A 336 27.12 -5.67 -74.08
C THR A 336 28.00 -4.52 -73.57
N GLY A 337 28.07 -4.30 -72.24
CA GLY A 337 28.95 -3.30 -71.62
C GLY A 337 29.07 -3.45 -70.09
N SER A 338 29.98 -2.71 -69.46
CA SER A 338 30.44 -2.84 -68.06
C SER A 338 29.40 -2.58 -66.95
N LYS A 339 28.10 -2.44 -67.26
CA LYS A 339 27.05 -2.11 -66.29
C LYS A 339 26.01 -3.24 -66.21
N ARG A 340 25.90 -3.86 -65.04
CA ARG A 340 24.81 -4.77 -64.68
C ARG A 340 23.55 -3.92 -64.44
N GLU A 341 22.40 -4.30 -64.98
CA GLU A 341 21.16 -3.52 -64.88
C GLU A 341 20.33 -3.97 -63.66
N TYR A 342 20.78 -3.69 -62.43
CA TYR A 342 20.01 -4.04 -61.23
C TYR A 342 18.73 -3.19 -61.08
N SER A 343 18.80 -1.91 -61.47
CA SER A 343 17.67 -0.98 -61.57
C SER A 343 17.88 -0.04 -62.77
N ASN A 344 16.80 0.24 -63.51
CA ASN A 344 16.77 1.20 -64.62
C ASN A 344 15.47 2.02 -64.62
N ALA A 345 15.44 3.08 -65.43
CA ALA A 345 14.30 3.99 -65.54
C ALA A 345 13.06 3.35 -66.18
N GLN A 346 13.25 2.27 -66.95
CA GLN A 346 12.19 1.53 -67.61
C GLN A 346 11.51 0.50 -66.69
N GLY A 347 11.98 0.35 -65.44
CA GLY A 347 11.42 -0.60 -64.48
C GLY A 347 11.72 -2.08 -64.78
N THR A 348 12.70 -2.35 -65.65
CA THR A 348 13.02 -3.70 -66.15
C THR A 348 14.33 -4.26 -65.57
N GLY A 349 14.93 -3.60 -64.57
CA GLY A 349 16.13 -4.11 -63.91
C GLY A 349 15.90 -5.43 -63.17
N VAL A 350 16.97 -6.19 -62.91
CA VAL A 350 16.91 -7.52 -62.27
C VAL A 350 16.16 -7.49 -60.94
N CYS A 351 16.45 -6.51 -60.09
CA CYS A 351 15.78 -6.39 -58.79
C CYS A 351 14.35 -5.84 -58.95
N GLN A 352 14.14 -4.94 -59.92
CA GLN A 352 12.85 -4.34 -60.23
C GLN A 352 11.82 -5.34 -60.77
N GLY A 353 12.27 -6.43 -61.39
CA GLY A 353 11.40 -7.52 -61.85
C GLY A 353 10.63 -8.18 -60.70
N CYS A 354 11.21 -8.26 -59.51
CA CYS A 354 10.55 -8.87 -58.35
C CYS A 354 9.81 -7.86 -57.47
N HIS A 355 10.42 -6.69 -57.21
CA HIS A 355 9.88 -5.66 -56.33
C HIS A 355 10.32 -4.26 -56.75
N ALA A 356 9.52 -3.24 -56.43
CA ALA A 356 9.94 -1.85 -56.61
C ALA A 356 11.15 -1.53 -55.72
N VAL A 357 12.05 -0.66 -56.21
CA VAL A 357 13.11 -0.07 -55.38
C VAL A 357 12.46 1.04 -54.54
N PRO A 358 12.56 1.00 -53.19
CA PRO A 358 11.97 2.03 -52.34
C PRO A 358 12.52 3.44 -52.66
N ALA A 359 11.67 4.46 -52.51
CA ALA A 359 12.10 5.84 -52.69
C ALA A 359 13.10 6.28 -51.61
N ALA A 360 14.17 6.96 -52.04
CA ALA A 360 15.18 7.54 -51.17
C ALA A 360 14.54 8.47 -50.11
N GLY A 361 14.99 8.35 -48.85
CA GLY A 361 14.55 9.22 -47.76
C GLY A 361 13.33 8.74 -46.97
N THR A 362 12.85 7.51 -47.23
CA THR A 362 11.87 6.85 -46.35
C THR A 362 12.58 6.18 -45.16
N PHE A 363 11.89 5.97 -44.03
CA PHE A 363 12.44 5.49 -42.75
C PHE A 363 13.31 4.21 -42.84
N ASN A 364 13.20 3.44 -43.93
CA ASN A 364 13.95 2.21 -44.20
C ASN A 364 14.83 2.24 -45.47
N ALA A 365 14.90 3.35 -46.20
CA ALA A 365 15.62 3.44 -47.49
C ALA A 365 16.57 4.66 -47.51
N PRO A 366 17.89 4.42 -47.36
CA PRO A 366 18.88 5.49 -47.36
C PRO A 366 19.00 6.14 -48.76
N PRO A 367 19.56 7.37 -48.86
CA PRO A 367 19.64 8.15 -50.11
C PRO A 367 20.22 7.40 -51.32
N GLU A 368 21.07 6.41 -51.06
CA GLU A 368 21.73 5.54 -52.03
C GLU A 368 20.73 4.73 -52.89
N HIS A 369 19.47 4.57 -52.46
CA HIS A 369 18.40 3.96 -53.26
C HIS A 369 18.02 4.76 -54.52
N ALA A 370 18.48 6.01 -54.65
CA ALA A 370 18.35 6.77 -55.90
C ALA A 370 19.39 6.38 -56.97
N SER A 371 20.40 5.57 -56.63
CA SER A 371 21.46 5.16 -57.54
C SER A 371 21.08 3.98 -58.42
N SER A 372 21.48 4.02 -59.69
CA SER A 372 21.43 2.88 -60.63
C SER A 372 22.79 2.17 -60.78
N ASP A 373 23.82 2.59 -60.03
CA ASP A 373 25.15 1.95 -60.08
C ASP A 373 25.17 0.64 -59.27
N PRO A 374 25.45 -0.51 -59.91
CA PRO A 374 25.56 -1.80 -59.22
C PRO A 374 26.54 -1.83 -58.06
N ARG A 375 27.58 -1.00 -58.08
CA ARG A 375 28.58 -0.93 -56.99
C ARG A 375 27.98 -0.38 -55.70
N VAL A 376 27.03 0.55 -55.82
CA VAL A 376 26.30 1.11 -54.67
C VAL A 376 25.32 0.08 -54.11
N CYS A 377 24.58 -0.62 -54.97
CA CYS A 377 23.70 -1.70 -54.50
C CYS A 377 24.50 -2.80 -53.81
N ASN A 378 25.64 -3.19 -54.39
CA ASN A 378 26.49 -4.25 -53.87
C ASN A 378 27.20 -3.89 -52.56
N SER A 379 27.19 -2.64 -52.07
CA SER A 379 27.74 -2.33 -50.73
C SER A 379 26.80 -2.70 -49.59
N CYS A 380 25.53 -2.98 -49.91
CA CYS A 380 24.50 -3.33 -48.94
C CYS A 380 23.81 -4.66 -49.29
N HIS A 381 23.71 -5.01 -50.58
CA HIS A 381 22.97 -6.17 -51.10
C HIS A 381 23.92 -7.21 -51.72
N PHE A 382 24.46 -8.10 -50.90
CA PHE A 382 25.46 -9.09 -51.34
C PHE A 382 24.84 -10.44 -51.69
N HIS A 383 25.35 -11.08 -52.74
CA HIS A 383 24.90 -12.41 -53.22
C HIS A 383 25.17 -13.56 -52.22
N ASN A 384 26.04 -13.37 -51.23
CA ASN A 384 26.39 -14.36 -50.21
C ASN A 384 26.12 -13.81 -48.79
N SER A 385 25.13 -12.93 -48.65
CA SER A 385 24.77 -12.40 -47.34
C SER A 385 24.37 -13.52 -46.37
N PRO A 386 24.87 -13.51 -45.12
CA PRO A 386 24.50 -14.50 -44.10
C PRO A 386 23.00 -14.56 -43.83
N ASN A 387 22.30 -13.45 -44.09
CA ASN A 387 20.88 -13.26 -43.87
C ASN A 387 20.02 -13.63 -45.10
N GLY A 388 20.61 -14.21 -46.16
CA GLY A 388 19.93 -14.54 -47.41
C GLY A 388 20.46 -13.70 -48.56
N SER A 389 20.63 -14.31 -49.75
CA SER A 389 21.23 -13.62 -50.90
C SER A 389 20.50 -12.30 -51.19
N PHE A 390 21.25 -11.23 -51.39
CA PHE A 390 20.78 -9.86 -51.69
C PHE A 390 19.92 -9.19 -50.61
N SER A 391 19.79 -9.78 -49.41
CA SER A 391 19.18 -9.10 -48.27
C SER A 391 20.06 -7.92 -47.83
N GLY A 392 19.45 -6.76 -47.60
CA GLY A 392 20.15 -5.54 -47.18
C GLY A 392 20.89 -5.73 -45.84
N ALA A 393 22.19 -5.50 -45.84
CA ALA A 393 23.07 -5.68 -44.69
C ALA A 393 23.55 -4.32 -44.15
N CYS A 394 22.61 -3.46 -43.74
CA CYS A 394 22.90 -2.14 -43.17
C CYS A 394 23.85 -2.22 -41.96
N THR A 395 23.81 -3.36 -41.26
CA THR A 395 24.67 -3.63 -40.10
C THR A 395 26.02 -4.28 -40.46
N ALA A 396 26.38 -4.35 -41.75
CA ALA A 396 27.69 -4.86 -42.16
C ALA A 396 28.84 -3.94 -41.70
N CYS A 397 28.59 -2.62 -41.70
CA CYS A 397 29.60 -1.64 -41.31
C CYS A 397 29.69 -1.46 -39.79
N HIS A 398 28.56 -1.56 -39.08
CA HIS A 398 28.51 -1.49 -37.62
C HIS A 398 27.21 -2.12 -37.11
N GLY A 399 27.20 -2.55 -35.85
CA GLY A 399 26.00 -3.03 -35.20
C GLY A 399 24.97 -1.92 -34.95
N TYR A 400 23.71 -2.32 -34.78
CA TYR A 400 22.61 -1.41 -34.44
C TYR A 400 21.88 -1.88 -33.17
N PRO A 401 22.41 -1.55 -31.97
CA PRO A 401 23.70 -0.91 -31.70
C PRO A 401 24.86 -1.93 -31.59
N PRO A 402 26.13 -1.46 -31.58
CA PRO A 402 27.26 -2.32 -31.27
C PRO A 402 27.14 -2.91 -29.85
N THR A 403 27.24 -4.22 -29.72
CA THR A 403 27.24 -4.95 -28.44
C THR A 403 28.41 -5.92 -28.28
N THR A 404 29.28 -6.02 -29.29
CA THR A 404 30.54 -6.75 -29.24
C THR A 404 31.70 -5.85 -29.66
N ALA A 405 32.91 -6.14 -29.17
CA ALA A 405 34.13 -5.39 -29.52
C ALA A 405 34.67 -5.72 -30.92
N THR A 406 34.05 -6.66 -31.63
CA THR A 406 34.41 -7.03 -33.01
C THR A 406 34.22 -5.84 -33.94
N ILE A 407 35.16 -5.59 -34.85
CA ILE A 407 35.03 -4.54 -35.86
C ILE A 407 34.11 -5.02 -36.99
N GLY A 408 33.07 -4.25 -37.31
CA GLY A 408 32.05 -4.56 -38.31
C GLY A 408 31.05 -5.64 -37.89
N GLY A 409 30.06 -5.87 -38.74
CA GLY A 409 29.03 -6.90 -38.55
C GLY A 409 27.89 -6.51 -37.61
N PRO A 410 26.87 -7.39 -37.49
CA PRO A 410 25.54 -7.03 -36.98
C PRO A 410 25.50 -6.56 -35.53
N SER A 411 26.53 -6.87 -34.75
CA SER A 411 26.69 -6.47 -33.36
C SER A 411 28.01 -5.76 -33.09
N GLY A 412 28.88 -5.56 -34.09
CA GLY A 412 30.24 -5.06 -33.86
C GLY A 412 30.35 -3.54 -33.86
N LEU A 413 31.49 -3.03 -33.39
CA LEU A 413 31.91 -1.65 -33.55
C LEU A 413 32.03 -1.26 -35.03
N ALA A 414 32.11 0.04 -35.32
CA ALA A 414 32.21 0.51 -36.70
C ALA A 414 33.49 0.08 -37.41
N THR A 415 33.39 -0.20 -38.71
CA THR A 415 34.50 -0.42 -39.63
C THR A 415 34.53 0.69 -40.71
N PRO A 416 35.67 1.37 -40.94
CA PRO A 416 36.92 1.29 -40.16
C PRO A 416 36.75 1.70 -38.68
N ALA A 417 37.64 1.20 -37.81
CA ALA A 417 37.56 1.44 -36.37
C ALA A 417 37.72 2.92 -36.04
N THR A 418 36.79 3.48 -35.26
CA THR A 418 36.76 4.92 -34.96
C THR A 418 37.75 5.36 -33.88
N GLY A 419 38.24 4.43 -33.06
CA GLY A 419 39.06 4.71 -31.87
C GLY A 419 38.27 5.15 -30.64
N ALA A 420 37.00 5.53 -30.78
CA ALA A 420 36.19 6.12 -29.71
C ALA A 420 36.07 5.24 -28.45
N THR A 421 35.98 3.92 -28.63
CA THR A 421 35.84 2.95 -27.54
C THR A 421 36.76 1.75 -27.79
N ALA A 422 38.03 2.00 -28.11
CA ALA A 422 39.03 1.05 -28.65
C ALA A 422 39.12 -0.36 -28.01
N ALA A 423 38.55 -0.58 -26.82
CA ALA A 423 38.55 -1.85 -26.11
C ALA A 423 37.18 -2.58 -26.03
N ASN A 424 36.04 -1.90 -26.20
CA ASN A 424 34.71 -2.49 -26.01
C ASN A 424 33.57 -1.59 -26.53
N PRO A 425 32.35 -2.12 -26.72
CA PRO A 425 31.17 -1.32 -27.10
C PRO A 425 30.62 -0.43 -25.96
N GLY A 426 31.23 -0.38 -24.79
CA GLY A 426 30.73 0.36 -23.63
C GLY A 426 29.32 -0.07 -23.21
N ALA A 427 28.55 0.89 -22.72
CA ALA A 427 27.22 0.66 -22.14
C ALA A 427 26.08 0.45 -23.15
N HIS A 428 26.37 0.26 -24.45
CA HIS A 428 25.35 0.06 -25.48
C HIS A 428 24.39 -1.10 -25.15
N SER A 429 24.93 -2.27 -24.73
CA SER A 429 24.07 -3.42 -24.38
C SER A 429 23.18 -3.12 -23.16
N ALA A 430 23.70 -2.38 -22.17
CA ALA A 430 22.94 -2.01 -20.98
C ALA A 430 21.75 -1.10 -21.35
N HIS A 431 21.97 -0.08 -22.19
CA HIS A 431 20.92 0.87 -22.57
C HIS A 431 19.96 0.30 -23.62
N ALA A 432 20.46 -0.33 -24.68
CA ALA A 432 19.60 -0.77 -25.78
C ALA A 432 18.92 -2.12 -25.53
N LYS A 433 19.63 -3.11 -24.99
CA LYS A 433 19.03 -4.42 -24.67
C LYS A 433 18.43 -4.44 -23.27
N GLY A 434 19.15 -3.91 -22.28
CA GLY A 434 18.69 -3.90 -20.89
C GLY A 434 17.54 -2.92 -20.64
N ARG A 435 17.53 -1.76 -21.31
CA ARG A 435 16.52 -0.70 -21.10
C ARG A 435 15.62 -0.42 -22.29
N LEU A 436 15.84 -1.09 -23.43
CA LEU A 436 15.06 -0.87 -24.65
C LEU A 436 15.11 0.60 -25.12
N MET A 437 16.20 1.32 -24.83
CA MET A 437 16.40 2.68 -25.33
C MET A 437 16.75 2.63 -26.81
N ALA A 438 16.03 3.40 -27.62
CA ALA A 438 16.32 3.61 -29.02
C ALA A 438 17.62 4.43 -29.17
N CYS A 439 18.34 4.20 -30.28
CA CYS A 439 19.64 4.84 -30.53
C CYS A 439 19.56 6.37 -30.52
N ASN A 440 18.45 6.94 -30.99
CA ASN A 440 18.19 8.38 -30.99
C ASN A 440 17.98 8.99 -29.60
N THR A 441 18.04 8.17 -28.55
CA THR A 441 18.14 8.65 -27.16
C THR A 441 19.48 9.35 -26.91
N CYS A 442 20.56 8.83 -27.48
CA CYS A 442 21.93 9.34 -27.34
C CYS A 442 22.56 9.80 -28.67
N HIS A 443 21.98 9.42 -29.80
CA HIS A 443 22.40 9.82 -31.14
C HIS A 443 21.25 10.56 -31.83
N ASN A 444 20.85 11.75 -31.35
CA ASN A 444 19.64 12.43 -31.83
C ASN A 444 19.82 13.26 -33.12
N GLY A 445 21.07 13.51 -33.55
CA GLY A 445 21.43 14.27 -34.75
C GLY A 445 21.81 13.42 -35.98
N TYR A 446 21.76 12.10 -35.86
CA TYR A 446 22.16 11.15 -36.92
C TYR A 446 21.37 11.29 -38.22
N SER A 447 20.08 11.67 -38.17
CA SER A 447 19.22 11.80 -39.36
C SER A 447 19.65 12.94 -40.30
N ALA A 448 20.42 13.91 -39.81
CA ALA A 448 20.96 15.01 -40.60
C ALA A 448 22.31 14.68 -41.25
N LYS A 449 22.83 13.45 -41.10
CA LYS A 449 24.21 13.08 -41.46
C LYS A 449 24.21 11.85 -42.38
N THR A 450 24.56 12.05 -43.65
CA THR A 450 24.68 10.97 -44.64
C THR A 450 25.87 10.06 -44.34
N MET A 451 25.68 8.73 -44.37
CA MET A 451 26.76 7.77 -44.14
C MET A 451 27.57 7.50 -45.43
N PRO A 452 28.91 7.43 -45.37
CA PRO A 452 29.76 7.61 -44.18
C PRO A 452 29.97 9.09 -43.84
N SER A 453 29.58 9.51 -42.63
CA SER A 453 29.65 10.91 -42.19
C SER A 453 30.94 11.27 -41.47
N ASN A 454 31.80 10.29 -41.17
CA ASN A 454 32.99 10.39 -40.31
C ASN A 454 32.71 11.06 -38.95
N SER A 455 31.47 11.04 -38.49
CA SER A 455 31.08 11.73 -37.26
C SER A 455 30.37 10.80 -36.30
N ILE A 456 30.73 10.92 -35.02
CA ILE A 456 30.11 10.20 -33.91
C ILE A 456 29.18 11.20 -33.23
N ASP A 457 27.90 11.15 -33.59
CA ASP A 457 26.86 11.99 -33.02
C ASP A 457 26.64 11.64 -31.54
N ILE A 458 26.65 12.62 -30.64
CA ILE A 458 26.24 12.43 -29.24
C ILE A 458 25.31 13.59 -28.85
N GLY A 459 24.04 13.25 -28.66
CA GLY A 459 23.02 14.18 -28.22
C GLY A 459 21.93 13.47 -27.42
N PHE A 460 21.61 14.04 -26.25
CA PHE A 460 20.63 13.46 -25.33
C PHE A 460 19.23 14.00 -25.59
N SER A 461 18.32 13.10 -25.96
CA SER A 461 16.88 13.34 -25.99
C SER A 461 16.21 12.13 -25.38
N ILE A 462 15.63 12.24 -24.19
CA ILE A 462 15.06 11.09 -23.47
C ILE A 462 13.59 11.37 -23.24
N ASN A 463 12.71 10.58 -23.86
CA ASN A 463 11.26 10.71 -23.76
C ASN A 463 10.58 9.36 -24.03
N GLY A 464 9.25 9.31 -23.88
CA GLY A 464 8.48 8.08 -24.10
C GLY A 464 8.57 7.47 -25.50
N THR A 465 8.97 8.24 -26.52
CA THR A 465 9.12 7.75 -27.91
C THR A 465 10.43 6.98 -28.10
N ASN A 466 11.53 7.43 -27.49
CA ASN A 466 12.84 6.79 -27.64
C ASN A 466 13.29 5.98 -26.42
N PHE A 467 12.61 6.12 -25.29
CA PHE A 467 12.72 5.23 -24.14
C PHE A 467 11.30 4.83 -23.69
N PRO A 468 10.78 3.69 -24.20
CA PRO A 468 9.43 3.23 -23.89
C PRO A 468 9.16 3.15 -22.38
N GLY A 469 8.06 3.75 -21.94
CA GLY A 469 7.67 3.80 -20.53
C GLY A 469 8.29 4.96 -19.72
N PHE A 470 9.10 5.81 -20.35
CA PHE A 470 9.60 7.04 -19.74
C PHE A 470 8.50 8.13 -19.77
N ALA A 471 8.12 8.65 -18.59
CA ALA A 471 6.93 9.49 -18.45
C ALA A 471 7.16 11.00 -18.68
N ALA A 472 8.40 11.43 -18.90
CA ALA A 472 8.77 12.84 -19.05
C ALA A 472 9.57 13.09 -20.35
N SER A 473 10.07 14.31 -20.52
CA SER A 473 11.04 14.63 -21.57
C SER A 473 12.25 15.32 -20.94
N VAL A 474 13.45 14.81 -21.22
CA VAL A 474 14.72 15.39 -20.79
C VAL A 474 15.55 15.65 -22.04
N THR A 475 15.96 16.90 -22.22
CA THR A 475 16.87 17.32 -23.30
C THR A 475 18.01 18.07 -22.64
N GLY A 476 19.22 17.52 -22.71
CA GLY A 476 20.36 18.06 -21.98
C GLY A 476 21.22 17.00 -21.31
N GLY A 477 22.49 17.35 -21.10
CA GLY A 477 23.48 16.47 -20.51
C GLY A 477 24.89 16.82 -20.93
N THR A 478 25.86 16.09 -20.41
CA THR A 478 27.25 16.20 -20.84
C THR A 478 27.85 14.81 -21.00
N TYR A 479 28.36 14.53 -22.18
CA TYR A 479 29.24 13.40 -22.43
C TYR A 479 30.66 13.96 -22.53
N ILE A 480 31.49 13.65 -21.53
CA ILE A 480 32.91 13.90 -21.63
C ILE A 480 33.46 12.79 -22.51
N ASN A 481 34.09 13.16 -23.62
CA ASN A 481 34.57 12.21 -24.62
C ASN A 481 36.07 11.90 -24.42
N THR A 482 36.61 11.01 -25.26
CA THR A 482 38.05 10.75 -25.33
C THR A 482 38.70 11.58 -26.43
N ASN A 483 39.92 12.07 -26.18
CA ASN A 483 40.73 12.78 -27.17
C ASN A 483 41.36 11.87 -28.24
N GLN A 484 41.17 10.54 -28.18
CA GLN A 484 41.81 9.57 -29.08
C GLN A 484 40.83 9.00 -30.13
N LEU A 485 40.49 9.81 -31.14
CA LEU A 485 39.80 9.31 -32.35
C LEU A 485 40.82 9.02 -33.46
N ALA A 486 40.58 7.96 -34.23
CA ALA A 486 41.33 7.72 -35.46
C ALA A 486 40.93 8.78 -36.51
N ALA A 487 41.88 9.32 -37.27
CA ALA A 487 41.53 10.22 -38.38
C ALA A 487 40.76 9.42 -39.45
N PRO A 488 39.68 9.98 -40.05
CA PRO A 488 39.18 11.36 -39.96
C PRO A 488 37.99 11.57 -38.99
N TYR A 489 37.80 10.71 -37.98
CA TYR A 489 36.61 10.73 -37.15
C TYR A 489 36.56 11.90 -36.16
N VAL A 490 35.38 12.50 -35.99
CA VAL A 490 35.11 13.56 -35.00
C VAL A 490 33.87 13.25 -34.17
N PHE A 491 33.84 13.66 -32.91
CA PHE A 491 32.58 13.76 -32.17
C PHE A 491 31.76 14.93 -32.71
N SER A 492 30.45 14.76 -32.79
CA SER A 492 29.52 15.81 -33.19
C SER A 492 28.32 15.86 -32.26
N GLY A 493 27.71 17.04 -32.07
CA GLY A 493 26.57 17.25 -31.17
C GLY A 493 26.88 18.21 -30.02
N ASN A 494 25.87 18.95 -29.56
CA ASN A 494 26.01 20.06 -28.60
C ASN A 494 26.30 19.62 -27.16
N PHE A 495 26.31 18.32 -26.88
CA PHE A 495 26.43 17.77 -25.52
C PHE A 495 27.72 16.97 -25.32
N SER A 496 28.61 16.97 -26.31
CA SER A 496 29.93 16.31 -26.23
C SER A 496 31.01 17.34 -25.90
N VAL A 497 31.77 17.09 -24.83
CA VAL A 497 32.87 17.97 -24.38
C VAL A 497 34.19 17.18 -24.42
N THR A 498 35.21 17.80 -25.00
CA THR A 498 36.57 17.24 -25.12
C THR A 498 37.17 16.96 -23.74
N GLY A 499 37.69 15.76 -23.51
CA GLY A 499 38.24 15.35 -22.23
C GLY A 499 39.05 14.05 -22.26
N THR A 500 39.43 13.56 -21.08
CA THR A 500 40.26 12.35 -20.93
C THR A 500 39.49 11.14 -20.41
N SER A 501 38.17 11.27 -20.18
CA SER A 501 37.34 10.22 -19.59
C SER A 501 35.98 10.16 -20.28
N GLN A 502 35.51 8.96 -20.60
CA GLN A 502 34.25 8.71 -21.33
C GLN A 502 33.04 8.74 -20.39
N THR A 503 32.86 9.82 -19.61
CA THR A 503 31.84 9.90 -18.54
C THR A 503 30.58 10.65 -18.96
N CYS A 504 29.43 10.15 -18.51
CA CYS A 504 28.14 10.82 -18.66
C CYS A 504 27.82 11.58 -17.37
N ALA A 505 27.57 12.88 -17.46
CA ALA A 505 27.28 13.75 -16.32
C ALA A 505 26.13 14.72 -16.62
N SER A 506 25.56 15.31 -15.58
CA SER A 506 24.51 16.34 -15.70
C SER A 506 23.27 15.87 -16.47
N ILE A 507 22.99 14.57 -16.45
CA ILE A 507 21.80 13.94 -17.06
C ILE A 507 20.89 13.43 -15.95
N TYR A 508 19.58 13.44 -16.16
CA TYR A 508 18.59 12.96 -15.16
C TYR A 508 18.94 11.57 -14.60
N CYS A 509 19.24 10.61 -15.47
CA CYS A 509 19.60 9.24 -15.09
C CYS A 509 21.00 9.10 -14.45
N HIS A 510 21.86 10.11 -14.63
CA HIS A 510 23.24 10.16 -14.15
C HIS A 510 23.40 11.33 -13.18
N GLY A 511 22.62 11.29 -12.10
CA GLY A 511 22.87 12.04 -10.86
C GLY A 511 22.67 13.55 -10.89
N SER A 512 22.17 14.15 -11.97
CA SER A 512 22.00 15.61 -12.04
C SER A 512 20.95 16.19 -11.09
N THR A 513 19.93 15.41 -10.74
CA THR A 513 18.76 15.89 -9.97
C THR A 513 18.67 15.32 -8.56
N LEU A 514 19.58 14.42 -8.16
CA LEU A 514 19.45 13.65 -6.94
C LEU A 514 20.70 13.73 -6.06
N THR A 515 20.51 13.88 -4.75
CA THR A 515 21.56 14.05 -3.76
C THR A 515 21.91 12.74 -3.04
N GLY A 516 23.14 12.64 -2.53
CA GLY A 516 23.58 11.52 -1.70
C GLY A 516 23.95 10.23 -2.44
N GLY A 517 24.07 10.27 -3.77
CA GLY A 517 24.58 9.16 -4.57
C GLY A 517 26.11 9.08 -4.59
N SER A 518 26.67 7.88 -4.68
CA SER A 518 28.12 7.63 -4.69
C SER A 518 28.79 7.74 -6.07
N ASN A 519 28.02 7.65 -7.16
CA ASN A 519 28.55 7.70 -8.52
C ASN A 519 27.54 8.40 -9.46
N THR A 520 27.54 9.73 -9.41
CA THR A 520 26.65 10.59 -10.20
C THR A 520 27.20 10.90 -11.60
N ALA A 521 28.41 10.44 -11.95
CA ALA A 521 29.03 10.65 -13.25
C ALA A 521 29.65 9.34 -13.80
N PRO A 522 28.83 8.34 -14.14
CA PRO A 522 29.32 7.02 -14.52
C PRO A 522 30.13 7.04 -15.81
N ASN A 523 31.11 6.14 -15.89
CA ASN A 523 31.93 5.95 -17.09
C ASN A 523 31.24 5.01 -18.10
N TRP A 524 31.13 5.43 -19.35
CA TRP A 524 30.51 4.68 -20.45
C TRP A 524 31.13 3.31 -20.70
N THR A 525 32.43 3.19 -20.44
CA THR A 525 33.21 1.94 -20.60
C THR A 525 33.49 1.24 -19.28
N GLY A 526 33.03 1.79 -18.16
CA GLY A 526 33.24 1.24 -16.83
C GLY A 526 32.31 0.08 -16.51
N ALA A 527 32.78 -0.87 -15.69
CA ALA A 527 31.96 -1.93 -15.14
C ALA A 527 31.19 -1.46 -13.88
N ASN A 528 30.03 -2.08 -13.60
CA ASN A 528 29.26 -1.92 -12.36
C ASN A 528 28.89 -0.47 -11.99
N GLN A 529 28.65 0.38 -12.99
CA GLN A 529 28.43 1.82 -12.80
C GLN A 529 27.02 2.19 -12.28
N ALA A 530 26.11 1.22 -12.16
CA ALA A 530 24.69 1.46 -11.86
C ALA A 530 24.18 0.66 -10.65
N ALA A 531 25.02 0.42 -9.64
CA ALA A 531 24.57 -0.20 -8.40
C ALA A 531 23.61 0.72 -7.62
N CYS A 532 22.64 0.17 -6.89
CA CYS A 532 21.78 0.95 -5.99
C CYS A 532 22.65 1.79 -5.03
N GLY A 533 22.28 3.06 -4.83
CA GLY A 533 23.10 4.04 -4.10
C GLY A 533 23.99 4.89 -4.98
N SER A 534 24.18 4.55 -6.27
CA SER A 534 25.01 5.35 -7.18
C SER A 534 24.35 6.69 -7.54
N CYS A 535 23.03 6.69 -7.78
CA CYS A 535 22.31 7.89 -8.23
C CYS A 535 21.81 8.77 -7.09
N HIS A 536 21.30 8.15 -6.02
CA HIS A 536 20.79 8.82 -4.83
C HIS A 536 21.03 7.95 -3.61
N GLY A 537 20.95 8.55 -2.43
CA GLY A 537 21.08 7.82 -1.18
C GLY A 537 20.00 6.73 -1.02
N VAL A 538 20.39 5.54 -0.54
CA VAL A 538 19.50 4.35 -0.40
C VAL A 538 19.46 3.77 1.01
N THR A 539 20.16 4.40 1.96
CA THR A 539 20.28 3.89 3.33
C THR A 539 19.61 4.84 4.32
N PRO A 540 19.24 4.39 5.52
CA PRO A 540 18.76 5.29 6.57
C PRO A 540 19.81 6.32 7.05
N ALA A 541 21.10 6.08 6.81
CA ALA A 541 22.15 7.05 7.12
C ALA A 541 22.24 8.16 6.06
N THR A 542 21.97 7.81 4.80
CA THR A 542 21.99 8.70 3.65
C THR A 542 20.70 8.53 2.84
N PRO A 543 19.52 8.93 3.35
CA PRO A 543 18.30 8.91 2.55
C PRO A 543 18.30 10.09 1.56
N PRO A 544 17.44 10.08 0.53
CA PRO A 544 17.19 11.27 -0.27
C PRO A 544 16.81 12.45 0.64
N THR A 545 17.29 13.66 0.34
CA THR A 545 17.09 14.83 1.22
C THR A 545 15.85 15.66 0.88
N SER A 546 15.20 15.38 -0.25
CA SER A 546 14.05 16.15 -0.74
C SER A 546 12.73 15.72 -0.08
N GLY A 547 11.79 16.67 0.04
CA GLY A 547 10.47 16.42 0.61
C GLY A 547 10.51 15.94 2.06
N GLY A 548 9.75 14.88 2.38
CA GLY A 548 9.65 14.31 3.73
C GLY A 548 10.63 13.18 4.04
N HIS A 549 11.54 12.81 3.12
CA HIS A 549 12.34 11.59 3.23
C HIS A 549 13.20 11.52 4.50
N LEU A 550 13.87 12.60 4.90
CA LEU A 550 14.76 12.58 6.06
C LEU A 550 14.03 12.20 7.37
N ARG A 551 12.75 12.58 7.49
CA ARG A 551 11.92 12.27 8.66
C ARG A 551 11.44 10.81 8.66
N HIS A 552 11.10 10.30 7.47
CA HIS A 552 10.51 8.97 7.32
C HIS A 552 11.57 7.88 7.16
N ALA A 553 12.51 8.05 6.24
CA ALA A 553 13.53 7.06 5.91
C ALA A 553 14.86 7.27 6.64
N GLY A 554 15.10 8.46 7.22
CA GLY A 554 16.33 8.74 7.95
C GLY A 554 16.42 8.05 9.31
N SER A 555 17.65 7.86 9.79
CA SER A 555 17.97 7.38 11.14
C SER A 555 18.41 8.54 12.05
N GLY A 556 18.18 8.39 13.36
CA GLY A 556 18.47 9.40 14.40
C GLY A 556 17.24 9.88 15.17
N ALA A 557 17.44 10.76 16.15
CA ALA A 557 16.36 11.29 16.99
C ALA A 557 15.28 11.99 16.14
N GLY A 558 14.00 11.64 16.38
CA GLY A 558 12.88 12.22 15.64
C GLY A 558 12.64 11.67 14.23
N ARG A 559 13.29 10.55 13.85
CA ARG A 559 13.19 9.93 12.53
C ARG A 559 12.84 8.45 12.64
N LEU A 560 12.15 7.92 11.63
CA LEU A 560 11.48 6.61 11.70
C LEU A 560 12.26 5.46 11.08
N ALA A 561 13.31 5.72 10.30
CA ALA A 561 14.08 4.71 9.57
C ALA A 561 13.22 3.70 8.76
N LEU A 562 12.09 4.17 8.20
CA LEU A 562 11.22 3.36 7.37
C LEU A 562 11.96 2.88 6.11
N THR A 563 11.68 1.65 5.71
CA THR A 563 12.16 1.10 4.44
C THR A 563 11.52 1.84 3.28
N CYS A 564 12.24 2.03 2.17
CA CYS A 564 11.71 2.72 0.99
C CYS A 564 10.45 2.04 0.44
N SER A 565 10.37 0.72 0.58
CA SER A 565 9.21 -0.09 0.19
C SER A 565 7.93 0.21 0.97
N ALA A 566 8.03 0.87 2.13
CA ALA A 566 6.86 1.36 2.84
C ALA A 566 6.08 2.41 2.04
N CYS A 567 6.77 3.17 1.17
CA CYS A 567 6.18 4.27 0.40
C CYS A 567 6.26 4.08 -1.12
N HIS A 568 7.25 3.37 -1.64
CA HIS A 568 7.53 3.28 -3.08
C HIS A 568 7.29 1.88 -3.68
N GLY A 569 6.86 0.91 -2.85
CA GLY A 569 6.87 -0.50 -3.22
C GLY A 569 8.29 -1.07 -3.32
N SER A 570 8.42 -2.38 -3.50
CA SER A 570 9.74 -3.01 -3.64
C SER A 570 10.33 -2.72 -5.02
N VAL A 571 11.52 -2.13 -5.04
CA VAL A 571 12.30 -1.87 -6.25
C VAL A 571 13.62 -2.62 -6.09
N THR A 572 13.78 -3.71 -6.84
CA THR A 572 14.96 -4.58 -6.80
C THR A 572 15.89 -4.37 -8.00
N ASP A 573 15.46 -3.56 -8.97
CA ASP A 573 16.21 -3.26 -10.17
C ASP A 573 16.17 -1.76 -10.48
N ASN A 574 16.87 -1.36 -11.53
CA ASN A 574 16.95 0.04 -11.89
C ASN A 574 15.79 0.51 -12.79
N THR A 575 14.70 -0.24 -13.00
CA THR A 575 13.50 0.19 -13.77
C THR A 575 12.84 1.45 -13.19
N HIS A 576 13.22 1.80 -11.96
CA HIS A 576 12.88 3.04 -11.25
C HIS A 576 13.31 4.34 -11.95
N ILE A 577 14.25 4.31 -12.91
CA ILE A 577 14.70 5.52 -13.64
C ILE A 577 13.77 5.93 -14.80
N ASN A 578 12.50 5.53 -14.80
CA ASN A 578 11.55 5.74 -15.90
C ASN A 578 10.91 7.14 -15.94
N GLY A 579 11.58 8.15 -15.37
CA GLY A 579 11.09 9.53 -15.35
C GLY A 579 9.80 9.71 -14.53
N ASN A 580 9.56 8.83 -13.56
CA ASN A 580 8.34 8.87 -12.77
C ASN A 580 8.61 8.45 -11.31
N VAL A 581 8.22 9.30 -10.37
CA VAL A 581 8.18 8.91 -8.95
C VAL A 581 6.90 8.11 -8.69
N LYS A 582 7.04 6.80 -8.50
CA LYS A 582 5.95 5.88 -8.15
C LYS A 582 5.82 5.77 -6.64
N TRP A 583 4.61 5.64 -6.13
CA TRP A 583 4.36 5.27 -4.73
C TRP A 583 3.46 4.04 -4.64
N ASP A 584 3.64 3.30 -3.57
CA ASP A 584 2.79 2.21 -3.13
C ASP A 584 2.80 2.22 -1.60
N LEU A 585 1.66 2.60 -1.01
CA LEU A 585 1.50 2.71 0.44
C LEU A 585 0.86 1.45 1.05
N SER A 586 0.76 0.34 0.32
CA SER A 586 0.13 -0.90 0.80
C SER A 586 0.74 -1.42 2.09
N ALA A 587 2.07 -1.27 2.24
CA ALA A 587 2.80 -1.63 3.47
C ALA A 587 2.42 -0.76 4.69
N LEU A 588 1.85 0.42 4.48
CA LEU A 588 1.32 1.30 5.54
C LEU A 588 -0.18 1.06 5.81
N GLY A 589 -0.80 0.11 5.11
CA GLY A 589 -2.21 -0.26 5.22
C GLY A 589 -3.01 0.06 3.96
N THR A 590 -3.97 -0.81 3.63
CA THR A 590 -4.78 -0.74 2.40
C THR A 590 -5.64 0.51 2.27
N ALA A 591 -5.90 1.20 3.38
CA ALA A 591 -6.64 2.46 3.39
C ALA A 591 -5.77 3.69 3.14
N SER A 592 -4.44 3.60 3.28
CA SER A 592 -3.50 4.72 3.10
C SER A 592 -3.57 5.25 1.67
N LYS A 593 -3.56 6.58 1.51
CA LYS A 593 -3.62 7.21 0.18
C LYS A 593 -2.67 8.40 0.10
N TYR A 594 -2.17 8.64 -1.11
CA TYR A 594 -1.44 9.85 -1.47
C TYR A 594 -2.21 10.60 -2.55
N LYS A 595 -2.35 11.92 -2.38
CA LYS A 595 -3.01 12.81 -3.33
C LYS A 595 -2.04 13.24 -4.41
N THR A 596 -2.36 12.97 -5.66
CA THR A 596 -1.53 13.41 -6.77
C THR A 596 -1.64 14.93 -6.97
N PRO A 597 -0.70 15.56 -7.70
CA PRO A 597 -0.88 16.93 -8.20
C PRO A 597 -2.16 17.11 -9.04
N ALA A 598 -2.66 16.03 -9.67
CA ALA A 598 -3.95 16.00 -10.38
C ALA A 598 -5.17 15.91 -9.45
N GLY A 599 -4.97 15.94 -8.13
CA GLY A 599 -6.04 16.03 -7.13
C GLY A 599 -6.67 14.71 -6.68
N VAL A 600 -6.19 13.58 -7.18
CA VAL A 600 -6.78 12.25 -6.93
C VAL A 600 -6.03 11.53 -5.79
N TYR A 601 -6.76 10.95 -4.84
CA TYR A 601 -6.18 10.11 -3.78
C TYR A 601 -6.12 8.66 -4.21
N ALA A 602 -4.93 8.05 -4.17
CA ALA A 602 -4.74 6.65 -4.51
C ALA A 602 -3.74 5.95 -3.58
N LEU A 603 -3.96 4.65 -3.34
CA LEU A 603 -3.06 3.78 -2.57
C LEU A 603 -1.72 3.57 -3.30
N THR A 604 -1.81 3.29 -4.59
CA THR A 604 -0.68 3.14 -5.51
C THR A 604 -0.83 4.15 -6.63
N GLY A 605 0.29 4.67 -7.12
CA GLY A 605 0.25 5.58 -8.26
C GLY A 605 1.61 6.09 -8.64
N ASN A 606 1.60 7.12 -9.47
CA ASN A 606 2.79 7.71 -10.01
C ASN A 606 2.58 9.19 -10.28
N THR A 607 3.65 9.99 -10.18
CA THR A 607 3.57 11.46 -10.28
C THR A 607 3.55 11.96 -11.71
N GLY A 608 3.89 11.11 -12.69
CA GLY A 608 3.98 11.47 -14.10
C GLY A 608 5.09 12.48 -14.41
N THR A 609 5.98 12.75 -13.46
CA THR A 609 7.05 13.75 -13.57
C THR A 609 8.37 13.21 -13.00
N ILE A 610 9.48 13.79 -13.47
CA ILE A 610 10.83 13.45 -13.03
C ILE A 610 11.10 13.85 -11.57
N ALA A 611 11.99 13.13 -10.91
CA ALA A 611 12.46 13.48 -9.57
C ALA A 611 13.55 14.58 -9.59
N PRO A 612 13.54 15.54 -8.65
CA PRO A 612 12.51 15.77 -7.65
C PRO A 612 11.27 16.41 -8.29
N SER A 613 10.07 15.97 -7.89
CA SER A 613 8.84 16.63 -8.34
C SER A 613 8.75 18.02 -7.72
N ALA A 614 8.32 19.01 -8.52
CA ALA A 614 8.15 20.39 -8.06
C ALA A 614 6.97 20.56 -7.09
N ALA A 615 6.01 19.63 -7.07
CA ALA A 615 4.82 19.68 -6.23
C ALA A 615 4.62 18.36 -5.49
N TYR A 616 4.49 18.45 -4.17
CA TYR A 616 4.21 17.31 -3.30
C TYR A 616 2.72 17.19 -2.97
N GLY A 617 2.28 15.96 -2.75
CA GLY A 617 0.91 15.56 -2.48
C GLY A 617 0.57 15.48 -0.99
N GLN A 618 -0.73 15.37 -0.69
CA GLN A 618 -1.24 15.14 0.66
C GLN A 618 -1.36 13.66 0.97
N CYS A 619 -0.95 13.24 2.17
CA CYS A 619 -1.21 11.89 2.67
C CYS A 619 -2.58 11.83 3.35
N SER A 620 -3.25 10.68 3.32
CA SER A 620 -4.57 10.47 3.91
C SER A 620 -4.70 9.04 4.43
N ASN A 621 -5.54 8.84 5.45
CA ASN A 621 -5.90 7.52 5.98
C ASN A 621 -4.71 6.65 6.39
N THR A 622 -3.61 7.27 6.81
CA THR A 622 -2.40 6.58 7.28
C THR A 622 -2.38 6.57 8.81
N TYR A 623 -2.15 5.40 9.41
CA TYR A 623 -2.16 5.22 10.86
C TYR A 623 -1.26 6.22 11.62
N CYS A 624 -0.04 6.46 11.14
CA CYS A 624 0.89 7.42 11.77
C CYS A 624 0.38 8.88 11.74
N HIS A 625 -0.55 9.20 10.84
CA HIS A 625 -1.18 10.52 10.71
C HIS A 625 -2.62 10.48 11.20
N SER A 626 -2.91 9.68 12.22
CA SER A 626 -4.27 9.47 12.72
C SER A 626 -4.39 9.80 14.20
N ASN A 627 -5.61 9.73 14.71
CA ASN A 627 -5.90 9.74 16.14
C ASN A 627 -5.58 8.42 16.87
N VAL A 628 -4.81 7.52 16.24
CA VAL A 628 -4.28 6.25 16.78
C VAL A 628 -5.35 5.18 17.02
N GLN A 629 -6.50 5.55 17.57
CA GLN A 629 -7.60 4.64 17.91
C GLN A 629 -8.95 5.38 17.94
N GLY A 630 -10.04 4.62 17.95
CA GLY A 630 -11.39 5.17 18.08
C GLY A 630 -11.60 5.95 19.38
N SER A 631 -12.64 6.79 19.40
CA SER A 631 -12.95 7.70 20.54
C SER A 631 -13.26 6.99 21.85
N GLY A 632 -13.66 5.71 21.80
CA GLY A 632 -13.86 4.84 22.97
C GLY A 632 -12.61 4.08 23.42
N GLY A 633 -11.44 4.34 22.81
CA GLY A 633 -10.21 3.59 23.08
C GLY A 633 -10.11 2.25 22.36
N SER A 634 -11.16 1.83 21.65
CA SER A 634 -11.21 0.59 20.86
C SER A 634 -11.50 0.86 19.40
N GLY A 635 -11.08 -0.06 18.54
CA GLY A 635 -11.27 0.01 17.08
C GLY A 635 -10.27 0.94 16.38
N ALA A 636 -10.34 0.90 15.04
CA ALA A 636 -9.45 1.66 14.16
C ALA A 636 -9.55 3.18 14.36
N PRO A 637 -8.51 3.95 13.99
CA PRO A 637 -8.56 5.40 14.04
C PRO A 637 -9.72 5.95 13.21
N THR A 638 -10.37 6.98 13.74
CA THR A 638 -11.55 7.62 13.15
C THR A 638 -11.27 8.99 12.56
N VAL A 639 -10.12 9.58 12.88
CA VAL A 639 -9.68 10.91 12.42
C VAL A 639 -8.28 10.79 11.86
N TYR A 640 -8.05 11.39 10.71
CA TYR A 640 -6.77 11.39 10.02
C TYR A 640 -6.38 12.80 9.61
N GLY A 641 -5.16 13.21 9.96
CA GLY A 641 -4.52 14.39 9.40
C GLY A 641 -4.25 14.23 7.90
N GLN A 642 -4.21 15.35 7.19
CA GLN A 642 -3.93 15.41 5.75
C GLN A 642 -2.60 16.15 5.47
N PRO A 643 -1.45 15.72 6.02
CA PRO A 643 -0.20 16.44 5.82
C PRO A 643 0.25 16.41 4.37
N VAL A 644 0.78 17.53 3.89
CA VAL A 644 1.48 17.61 2.61
C VAL A 644 2.89 17.02 2.80
N TRP A 645 3.30 16.12 1.91
CA TRP A 645 4.65 15.57 1.90
C TRP A 645 5.68 16.69 1.70
N GLY A 646 6.70 16.76 2.55
CA GLY A 646 7.65 17.90 2.55
C GLY A 646 7.07 19.24 3.03
N GLY A 647 5.84 19.24 3.57
CA GLY A 647 5.21 20.42 4.17
C GLY A 647 5.77 20.77 5.56
N ALA A 648 5.12 21.73 6.23
CA ALA A 648 5.50 22.19 7.56
C ALA A 648 5.44 21.07 8.62
N VAL A 649 6.17 21.27 9.72
CA VAL A 649 6.20 20.34 10.85
C VAL A 649 4.81 20.23 11.48
N LEU A 650 4.34 19.01 11.70
CA LEU A 650 3.07 18.75 12.39
C LEU A 650 3.24 18.98 13.90
N ASN A 651 2.30 19.73 14.48
CA ASN A 651 2.10 19.80 15.92
C ASN A 651 1.12 18.69 16.37
N CYS A 652 0.84 18.61 17.68
CA CYS A 652 -0.07 17.61 18.24
C CYS A 652 -1.44 17.60 17.53
N ALA A 653 -2.00 18.79 17.29
CA ALA A 653 -3.27 18.99 16.56
C ALA A 653 -3.26 18.51 15.10
N GLY A 654 -2.06 18.29 14.53
CA GLY A 654 -1.88 17.87 13.14
C GLY A 654 -2.25 16.41 12.86
N CYS A 655 -2.35 15.55 13.89
CA CYS A 655 -2.72 14.14 13.73
C CYS A 655 -3.91 13.74 14.61
N HIS A 656 -3.89 14.17 15.87
CA HIS A 656 -4.98 13.95 16.80
C HIS A 656 -5.41 15.26 17.41
N LYS A 657 -6.56 15.28 18.08
CA LYS A 657 -7.00 16.44 18.85
C LYS A 657 -5.94 16.86 19.85
N ASP A 658 -5.66 18.16 20.00
CA ASP A 658 -4.68 18.60 20.99
C ASP A 658 -5.24 18.39 22.39
N MET A 659 -4.77 17.35 23.07
CA MET A 659 -5.29 16.97 24.38
C MET A 659 -5.01 18.02 25.45
N ALA A 660 -4.04 18.94 25.25
CA ALA A 660 -3.73 19.98 26.21
C ALA A 660 -4.68 21.18 26.13
N THR A 661 -5.41 21.35 25.01
CA THR A 661 -6.24 22.54 24.78
C THR A 661 -7.65 22.25 24.28
N ASP A 662 -7.92 21.10 23.65
CA ASP A 662 -9.22 20.78 23.05
C ASP A 662 -10.16 20.10 24.08
N VAL A 663 -11.28 20.77 24.37
CA VAL A 663 -12.32 20.30 25.30
C VAL A 663 -13.02 19.01 24.85
N THR A 664 -12.91 18.67 23.56
CA THR A 664 -13.44 17.44 22.96
C THR A 664 -12.42 16.28 22.97
N GLY A 665 -11.30 16.43 23.69
CA GLY A 665 -10.30 15.38 23.87
C GLY A 665 -10.90 14.05 24.34
N THR A 666 -10.41 12.95 23.77
CA THR A 666 -10.94 11.60 23.99
C THR A 666 -10.56 11.02 25.36
N GLY A 667 -11.34 10.04 25.80
CA GLY A 667 -11.17 9.41 27.12
C GLY A 667 -11.31 10.42 28.26
N SER A 668 -10.40 10.36 29.23
CA SER A 668 -10.34 11.31 30.36
C SER A 668 -9.26 12.37 30.21
N HIS A 669 -8.63 12.53 29.05
CA HIS A 669 -7.59 13.56 28.85
C HIS A 669 -8.11 14.96 29.20
N ARG A 670 -9.30 15.33 28.71
CA ARG A 670 -9.90 16.64 28.98
C ARG A 670 -9.99 17.01 30.47
N ILE A 671 -10.06 16.00 31.35
CA ILE A 671 -10.14 16.19 32.81
C ILE A 671 -8.74 16.38 33.41
N HIS A 672 -7.73 15.71 32.85
CA HIS A 672 -6.39 15.66 33.39
C HIS A 672 -5.47 16.73 32.82
N THR A 673 -5.58 17.09 31.53
CA THR A 673 -4.58 17.91 30.82
C THR A 673 -5.00 19.35 30.57
N LEU A 674 -6.31 19.64 30.52
CA LEU A 674 -6.81 20.99 30.27
C LEU A 674 -6.60 21.90 31.49
N ALA A 675 -6.46 23.20 31.22
CA ALA A 675 -6.37 24.24 32.24
C ALA A 675 -7.61 24.33 33.14
N THR A 676 -8.79 23.95 32.63
CA THR A 676 -10.05 23.88 33.38
C THR A 676 -10.19 22.59 34.22
N GLY A 677 -9.28 21.65 34.05
CA GLY A 677 -9.20 20.39 34.80
C GLY A 677 -8.04 20.37 35.79
N ALA A 678 -7.35 19.23 35.90
CA ALA A 678 -6.17 19.07 36.77
C ALA A 678 -4.88 19.68 36.16
N ASN A 679 -4.89 20.10 34.89
CA ASN A 679 -3.80 20.76 34.18
C ASN A 679 -2.44 20.02 34.22
N LEU A 680 -2.45 18.70 34.33
CA LEU A 680 -1.27 17.85 34.42
C LEU A 680 -0.47 17.89 33.11
N ASP A 681 0.86 17.80 33.24
CA ASP A 681 1.73 17.56 32.09
C ASP A 681 1.64 16.09 31.64
N CYS A 682 1.79 15.86 30.34
CA CYS A 682 1.75 14.54 29.73
C CYS A 682 2.72 13.57 30.40
N ALA A 683 3.90 14.04 30.85
CA ALA A 683 4.94 13.25 31.51
C ALA A 683 4.46 12.53 32.78
N LYS A 684 3.37 13.01 33.39
CA LYS A 684 2.76 12.37 34.57
C LYS A 684 2.13 11.02 34.26
N CYS A 685 1.70 10.81 33.02
CA CYS A 685 1.13 9.55 32.58
C CYS A 685 2.01 8.88 31.53
N HIS A 686 2.60 9.64 30.60
CA HIS A 686 3.35 9.15 29.45
C HIS A 686 4.83 9.52 29.56
N LEU A 687 5.71 8.54 29.74
CA LEU A 687 7.15 8.77 29.89
C LEU A 687 7.78 9.41 28.64
N GLY A 688 8.45 10.55 28.81
CA GLY A 688 9.13 11.25 27.71
C GLY A 688 8.23 12.12 26.84
N TYR A 689 7.00 12.42 27.30
CA TYR A 689 6.06 13.30 26.61
C TYR A 689 5.83 14.56 27.43
N THR A 690 5.62 15.69 26.77
CA THR A 690 5.17 16.95 27.39
C THR A 690 3.97 17.48 26.61
N LYS A 691 3.42 18.63 27.01
CA LYS A 691 2.37 19.30 26.23
C LYS A 691 2.82 19.72 24.82
N THR A 692 4.11 19.77 24.54
CA THR A 692 4.68 20.27 23.27
C THR A 692 5.65 19.31 22.59
N THR A 693 6.05 18.22 23.24
CA THR A 693 7.03 17.25 22.72
C THR A 693 6.61 15.82 23.02
N SER A 694 7.09 14.87 22.21
CA SER A 694 6.81 13.44 22.37
C SER A 694 8.11 12.63 22.30
N ALA A 695 8.08 11.44 22.89
CA ALA A 695 9.18 10.48 22.76
C ALA A 695 9.15 9.85 21.36
N ALA A 696 10.03 10.33 20.48
CA ALA A 696 10.02 9.99 19.06
C ALA A 696 10.06 8.48 18.75
N THR A 697 10.78 7.68 19.56
CA THR A 697 10.94 6.23 19.35
C THR A 697 9.68 5.43 19.68
N THR A 698 8.79 5.95 20.53
CA THR A 698 7.64 5.22 21.07
C THR A 698 6.30 5.84 20.68
N HIS A 699 6.26 7.05 20.12
CA HIS A 699 4.99 7.75 19.89
C HIS A 699 4.12 7.12 18.81
N VAL A 700 4.72 6.51 17.78
CA VAL A 700 4.02 5.96 16.61
C VAL A 700 4.28 4.46 16.41
N ASN A 701 4.65 3.75 17.47
CA ASN A 701 5.02 2.32 17.42
C ASN A 701 3.82 1.36 17.57
N GLY A 702 2.59 1.87 17.66
CA GLY A 702 1.40 1.04 17.88
C GLY A 702 1.07 0.76 19.34
N LEU A 703 1.88 1.25 20.28
CA LEU A 703 1.79 0.96 21.71
C LEU A 703 1.56 2.26 22.49
N ILE A 704 0.88 2.16 23.62
CA ILE A 704 0.65 3.30 24.52
C ILE A 704 1.53 3.15 25.75
N GLU A 705 2.57 3.98 25.82
CA GLU A 705 3.50 3.99 26.94
C GLU A 705 2.93 4.80 28.11
N LEU A 706 2.86 4.16 29.27
CA LEU A 706 2.48 4.77 30.54
C LEU A 706 3.60 4.59 31.57
N GLY A 707 3.86 5.61 32.37
CA GLY A 707 4.76 5.49 33.50
C GLY A 707 4.67 6.64 34.48
N SER A 708 4.17 6.32 35.66
CA SER A 708 4.39 7.11 36.88
C SER A 708 4.53 6.18 38.07
N ALA A 709 5.42 6.54 38.99
CA ALA A 709 5.57 5.83 40.27
C ALA A 709 4.29 6.00 41.10
N GLY A 710 3.70 4.89 41.55
CA GLY A 710 2.47 4.92 42.36
C GLY A 710 1.18 5.15 41.57
N LEU A 711 1.11 4.65 40.32
CA LEU A 711 -0.13 4.51 39.56
C LEU A 711 -0.13 3.19 38.79
N THR A 712 -1.20 2.42 38.90
CA THR A 712 -1.39 1.15 38.16
C THR A 712 -2.51 1.32 37.16
N TYR A 713 -2.22 1.15 35.87
CA TYR A 713 -3.25 1.10 34.81
C TYR A 713 -3.52 -0.35 34.40
N SER A 714 -4.79 -0.75 34.31
CA SER A 714 -5.15 -2.16 34.08
C SER A 714 -4.69 -2.71 32.74
N GLN A 715 -4.52 -1.87 31.72
CA GLN A 715 -3.98 -2.29 30.42
C GLN A 715 -2.45 -2.37 30.42
N GLY A 716 -1.78 -2.01 31.51
CA GLY A 716 -0.32 -1.95 31.58
C GLY A 716 0.26 -0.80 30.73
N SER A 717 1.50 -0.99 30.25
CA SER A 717 2.23 -0.05 29.39
C SER A 717 2.88 -0.79 28.23
N GLY A 718 3.08 -0.09 27.11
CA GLY A 718 3.88 -0.56 25.99
C GLY A 718 3.30 -1.83 25.39
N ALA A 719 4.08 -2.91 25.36
CA ALA A 719 3.66 -4.18 24.77
C ALA A 719 2.37 -4.76 25.40
N ALA A 720 2.11 -4.48 26.68
CA ALA A 720 0.86 -4.89 27.35
C ALA A 720 -0.34 -4.01 26.96
N HIS A 721 -0.08 -2.81 26.44
CA HIS A 721 -1.09 -1.81 26.08
C HIS A 721 -0.99 -1.41 24.59
N PRO A 722 -1.33 -2.31 23.67
CA PRO A 722 -1.44 -1.96 22.25
C PRO A 722 -2.57 -0.94 22.03
N ALA A 723 -2.43 -0.12 20.99
CA ALA A 723 -3.50 0.76 20.54
C ALA A 723 -4.78 -0.04 20.25
N ALA A 724 -5.94 0.59 20.45
CA ALA A 724 -7.27 0.00 20.28
C ALA A 724 -7.62 -1.12 21.30
N ASN A 725 -6.84 -1.31 22.37
CA ASN A 725 -7.12 -2.29 23.44
C ASN A 725 -8.24 -1.86 24.40
N GLY A 726 -8.94 -0.76 24.11
CA GLY A 726 -9.94 -0.18 25.00
C GLY A 726 -9.34 0.62 26.16
N TYR A 727 -10.20 1.35 26.86
CA TYR A 727 -9.80 2.03 28.08
C TYR A 727 -9.80 1.08 29.28
N GLY A 728 -8.73 1.13 30.06
CA GLY A 728 -8.60 0.43 31.34
C GLY A 728 -9.00 1.25 32.57
N THR A 729 -8.65 0.72 33.74
CA THR A 729 -8.85 1.33 35.04
C THR A 729 -7.54 1.80 35.67
N CYS A 730 -7.56 2.95 36.33
CA CYS A 730 -6.47 3.45 37.16
C CYS A 730 -6.70 3.03 38.62
N SER A 731 -5.70 2.44 39.26
CA SER A 731 -5.70 2.01 40.65
C SER A 731 -4.37 2.35 41.34
N ALA A 732 -4.28 2.12 42.64
CA ALA A 732 -3.07 2.36 43.45
C ALA A 732 -2.50 3.79 43.34
N SER A 733 -3.37 4.81 43.17
CA SER A 733 -2.97 6.22 43.03
C SER A 733 -3.46 7.08 44.19
N ALA A 734 -2.63 8.04 44.62
CA ALA A 734 -3.06 9.12 45.51
C ALA A 734 -4.02 10.10 44.81
N CYS A 735 -3.94 10.25 43.49
CA CYS A 735 -4.76 11.19 42.71
C CYS A 735 -6.27 10.88 42.72
N HIS A 736 -6.66 9.64 43.00
CA HIS A 736 -8.06 9.20 43.03
C HIS A 736 -8.52 8.69 44.41
N GLY A 737 -7.85 9.09 45.51
CA GLY A 737 -8.32 8.77 46.86
C GLY A 737 -8.39 7.26 47.17
N SER A 738 -7.46 6.48 46.60
CA SER A 738 -7.43 5.01 46.62
C SER A 738 -8.55 4.29 45.86
N ALA A 739 -9.41 5.02 45.14
CA ALA A 739 -10.42 4.40 44.29
C ALA A 739 -9.82 3.82 43.01
N THR A 740 -10.40 2.72 42.54
CA THR A 740 -10.15 2.21 41.18
C THR A 740 -11.15 2.86 40.23
N VAL A 741 -10.67 3.64 39.24
CA VAL A 741 -11.53 4.44 38.36
C VAL A 741 -11.29 4.09 36.89
N THR A 742 -12.35 4.04 36.08
CA THR A 742 -12.25 3.74 34.65
C THR A 742 -11.87 4.99 33.85
N TRP A 743 -10.88 4.88 32.97
CA TRP A 743 -10.55 5.94 32.03
C TRP A 743 -11.66 6.11 30.98
N GLY A 744 -12.08 7.35 30.74
CA GLY A 744 -13.25 7.66 29.91
C GLY A 744 -14.61 7.43 30.60
N GLY A 745 -14.64 7.04 31.88
CA GLY A 745 -15.88 6.85 32.64
C GLY A 745 -16.63 8.14 32.97
N THR A 746 -17.89 7.99 33.38
CA THR A 746 -18.76 9.12 33.79
C THR A 746 -18.25 9.71 35.11
N LEU A 747 -18.13 11.05 35.15
CA LEU A 747 -17.82 11.78 36.37
C LEU A 747 -19.05 11.91 37.26
N TRP A 748 -18.92 11.70 38.58
CA TRP A 748 -19.99 11.98 39.55
C TRP A 748 -20.29 13.47 39.72
N SER A 749 -19.30 14.32 39.46
CA SER A 749 -19.43 15.77 39.51
C SER A 749 -18.50 16.42 38.49
N THR A 750 -19.06 17.32 37.69
CA THR A 750 -18.34 18.13 36.70
C THR A 750 -18.13 19.58 37.16
N THR A 751 -18.82 20.00 38.23
CA THR A 751 -18.85 21.38 38.71
C THR A 751 -18.17 21.57 40.05
N ASP A 752 -18.11 20.54 40.89
CA ASP A 752 -17.49 20.57 42.21
C ASP A 752 -16.44 19.46 42.37
N GLN A 753 -15.21 19.84 42.73
CA GLN A 753 -14.09 18.92 42.91
C GLN A 753 -14.24 18.06 44.17
N CYS A 754 -14.83 18.59 45.26
CA CYS A 754 -15.08 17.84 46.50
C CYS A 754 -16.14 16.75 46.27
N GLY A 755 -17.21 17.11 45.54
CA GLY A 755 -18.28 16.22 45.08
C GLY A 755 -17.83 14.99 44.27
N LYS A 756 -16.60 14.99 43.75
CA LYS A 756 -16.01 13.83 43.04
C LYS A 756 -15.59 12.70 43.99
N CYS A 757 -15.31 13.01 45.25
CA CYS A 757 -14.80 12.05 46.24
C CYS A 757 -15.74 11.94 47.45
N HIS A 758 -16.22 13.05 47.97
CA HIS A 758 -17.17 13.05 49.08
C HIS A 758 -18.28 14.03 48.75
N SER A 759 -18.92 14.63 49.74
CA SER A 759 -19.89 15.69 49.47
C SER A 759 -19.20 17.03 49.16
N SER A 760 -19.99 18.03 48.79
CA SER A 760 -19.47 19.35 48.46
C SER A 760 -18.96 20.12 49.68
N SER A 761 -18.02 21.04 49.46
CA SER A 761 -17.65 22.09 50.43
C SER A 761 -18.63 23.27 50.43
N THR A 762 -19.62 23.27 49.53
CA THR A 762 -20.65 24.32 49.48
C THR A 762 -21.53 24.26 50.74
N ALA A 763 -21.78 25.43 51.35
CA ALA A 763 -22.66 25.51 52.51
C ALA A 763 -24.04 24.89 52.20
N GLY A 764 -24.52 24.02 53.10
CA GLY A 764 -25.81 23.34 52.93
C GLY A 764 -25.83 22.15 51.96
N ALA A 765 -24.69 21.76 51.37
CA ALA A 765 -24.66 20.62 50.44
C ALA A 765 -24.87 19.26 51.12
N VAL A 766 -24.51 19.14 52.39
CA VAL A 766 -24.79 17.96 53.21
C VAL A 766 -26.09 18.20 53.97
N THR A 767 -27.09 17.34 53.72
CA THR A 767 -28.37 17.36 54.42
C THR A 767 -28.75 15.94 54.86
N ALA A 768 -29.85 15.78 55.59
CA ALA A 768 -30.37 14.44 55.89
C ALA A 768 -30.73 13.65 54.61
N ALA A 769 -31.22 14.34 53.56
CA ALA A 769 -31.55 13.72 52.27
C ALA A 769 -30.32 13.53 51.36
N THR A 770 -29.27 14.33 51.58
CA THR A 770 -27.99 14.27 50.86
C THR A 770 -26.84 14.09 51.85
N PRO A 771 -26.70 12.90 52.46
CA PRO A 771 -25.72 12.68 53.53
C PRO A 771 -24.28 12.85 53.03
N PHE A 772 -23.37 13.05 53.96
CA PHE A 772 -21.95 12.93 53.69
C PHE A 772 -21.65 11.51 53.19
N TYR A 773 -20.85 11.38 52.14
CA TYR A 773 -20.48 10.07 51.61
C TYR A 773 -18.97 9.89 51.45
N GLY A 774 -18.51 8.68 51.73
CA GLY A 774 -17.21 8.16 51.33
C GLY A 774 -17.25 7.67 49.88
N THR A 775 -16.15 7.80 49.13
CA THR A 775 -16.03 7.13 47.82
C THR A 775 -15.32 5.80 47.89
N SER A 776 -16.02 4.79 47.35
CA SER A 776 -15.46 3.59 46.76
C SER A 776 -16.09 3.46 45.37
N PHE A 777 -15.54 4.13 44.34
CA PHE A 777 -16.11 4.06 43.00
C PHE A 777 -16.37 2.60 42.58
N PRO A 778 -17.57 2.26 42.10
CA PRO A 778 -18.66 3.14 41.63
C PRO A 778 -19.77 3.48 42.66
N VAL A 779 -19.62 3.16 43.95
CA VAL A 779 -20.68 3.32 44.97
C VAL A 779 -20.34 4.42 45.99
N LYS A 780 -21.33 5.27 46.31
CA LYS A 780 -21.28 6.22 47.42
C LYS A 780 -21.62 5.50 48.72
N VAL A 781 -20.71 5.46 49.68
CA VAL A 781 -20.97 4.87 51.01
C VAL A 781 -21.45 5.98 51.95
N THR A 782 -22.62 5.83 52.56
CA THR A 782 -23.23 6.83 53.45
C THR A 782 -23.44 6.33 54.88
N ALA A 783 -23.09 5.07 55.14
CA ALA A 783 -23.28 4.45 56.45
C ALA A 783 -22.37 5.11 57.50
N ASN A 784 -22.93 5.49 58.65
CA ASN A 784 -22.19 6.09 59.76
C ASN A 784 -21.19 5.12 60.45
N THR A 785 -21.26 3.83 60.14
CA THR A 785 -20.31 2.81 60.60
C THR A 785 -19.01 2.83 59.79
N ASP A 786 -19.01 3.43 58.59
CA ASP A 786 -17.83 3.57 57.75
C ASP A 786 -16.82 4.54 58.40
N PRO A 787 -15.52 4.18 58.50
CA PRO A 787 -14.51 5.02 59.15
C PRO A 787 -14.32 6.40 58.52
N LYS A 788 -14.61 6.57 57.22
CA LYS A 788 -14.48 7.84 56.49
C LYS A 788 -15.75 8.67 56.61
N VAL A 789 -16.92 8.03 56.71
CA VAL A 789 -18.21 8.73 56.86
C VAL A 789 -18.49 9.09 58.32
N GLY A 790 -18.49 8.12 59.24
CA GLY A 790 -18.74 8.36 60.67
C GLY A 790 -19.95 9.26 60.96
N ALA A 791 -19.82 10.13 61.96
CA ALA A 791 -20.83 11.12 62.34
C ALA A 791 -20.82 12.41 61.51
N HIS A 792 -20.17 12.45 60.33
CA HIS A 792 -20.09 13.69 59.53
C HIS A 792 -21.46 14.26 59.17
N THR A 793 -22.40 13.43 58.70
CA THR A 793 -23.75 13.89 58.35
C THR A 793 -24.45 14.51 59.56
N ALA A 794 -24.36 13.87 60.73
CA ALA A 794 -25.01 14.37 61.95
C ALA A 794 -24.50 15.75 62.37
N HIS A 795 -23.18 15.95 62.31
CA HIS A 795 -22.57 17.24 62.66
C HIS A 795 -22.80 18.31 61.58
N ILE A 796 -22.58 17.98 60.30
CA ILE A 796 -22.59 18.98 59.22
C ILE A 796 -24.02 19.37 58.83
N ALA A 797 -24.96 18.43 58.83
CA ALA A 797 -26.36 18.75 58.59
C ALA A 797 -27.14 19.11 59.87
N GLY A 798 -26.53 18.93 61.05
CA GLY A 798 -27.19 19.21 62.33
C GLY A 798 -28.42 18.34 62.59
N THR A 799 -28.41 17.07 62.15
CA THR A 799 -29.61 16.21 62.16
C THR A 799 -30.15 15.96 63.56
N ASP A 800 -29.27 15.99 64.57
CA ASP A 800 -29.63 15.73 65.96
C ASP A 800 -30.37 16.90 66.61
N SER A 801 -30.47 18.05 65.95
CA SER A 801 -31.28 19.20 66.37
C SER A 801 -30.94 19.82 67.74
N ILE A 802 -29.75 19.55 68.29
CA ILE A 802 -29.30 20.08 69.59
C ILE A 802 -28.27 21.22 69.49
N SER A 803 -27.79 21.54 68.29
CA SER A 803 -26.81 22.61 68.06
C SER A 803 -26.97 23.17 66.64
N ALA A 804 -26.22 24.24 66.32
CA ALA A 804 -26.07 24.70 64.95
C ALA A 804 -25.27 23.70 64.09
N ALA A 805 -25.54 23.66 62.78
CA ALA A 805 -24.80 22.85 61.82
C ALA A 805 -23.30 23.21 61.83
N MET A 806 -22.44 22.20 61.87
CA MET A 806 -20.99 22.36 61.92
C MET A 806 -20.39 22.47 60.52
N VAL A 807 -19.35 23.29 60.38
CA VAL A 807 -18.53 23.35 59.15
C VAL A 807 -17.28 22.51 59.30
N CYS A 808 -16.66 22.08 58.19
CA CYS A 808 -15.48 21.21 58.18
C CYS A 808 -14.32 21.78 59.01
N SER A 809 -14.14 23.12 58.99
CA SER A 809 -13.12 23.82 59.76
C SER A 809 -13.34 23.78 61.27
N GLY A 810 -14.50 23.32 61.73
CA GLY A 810 -14.77 23.04 63.13
C GLY A 810 -13.83 21.98 63.73
N CYS A 811 -13.40 21.03 62.89
CA CYS A 811 -12.55 19.91 63.27
C CYS A 811 -11.24 19.83 62.46
N HIS A 812 -11.24 20.17 61.18
CA HIS A 812 -10.11 19.92 60.25
C HIS A 812 -9.34 21.17 59.79
N GLY A 813 -9.70 22.37 60.26
CA GLY A 813 -9.18 23.61 59.69
C GLY A 813 -9.47 23.74 58.19
N THR A 814 -8.53 24.26 57.41
CA THR A 814 -8.66 24.37 55.95
C THR A 814 -8.33 23.04 55.28
N VAL A 815 -9.34 22.41 54.67
CA VAL A 815 -9.18 21.19 53.86
C VAL A 815 -8.95 21.60 52.41
N ALA A 816 -7.73 21.41 51.90
CA ALA A 816 -7.38 21.70 50.51
C ALA A 816 -7.19 20.39 49.72
N LEU A 817 -7.77 20.32 48.52
CA LEU A 817 -7.73 19.15 47.64
C LEU A 817 -6.32 18.79 47.15
N ASN A 818 -5.38 19.73 47.19
CA ASN A 818 -3.99 19.51 46.79
C ASN A 818 -3.08 19.11 47.95
N SER A 819 -3.61 18.97 49.18
CA SER A 819 -2.85 18.45 50.30
C SER A 819 -2.53 16.97 50.08
N ALA A 820 -1.23 16.62 50.15
CA ALA A 820 -0.76 15.25 50.03
C ALA A 820 -1.41 14.31 51.06
N THR A 821 -1.77 14.82 52.25
CA THR A 821 -2.43 14.01 53.28
C THR A 821 -3.88 13.72 52.90
N HIS A 822 -4.63 14.73 52.43
CA HIS A 822 -6.08 14.61 52.14
C HIS A 822 -6.35 13.60 51.03
N MET A 823 -5.56 13.68 49.95
CA MET A 823 -5.68 12.77 48.80
C MET A 823 -5.26 11.32 49.10
N ALA A 824 -4.45 11.09 50.14
CA ALA A 824 -4.10 9.76 50.63
C ALA A 824 -5.16 9.17 51.60
N GLY A 825 -6.29 9.86 51.81
CA GLY A 825 -7.34 9.43 52.73
C GLY A 825 -7.06 9.76 54.21
N SER A 826 -6.16 10.71 54.48
CA SER A 826 -5.83 11.17 55.84
C SER A 826 -6.03 12.69 55.97
N THR A 827 -6.50 13.18 57.11
CA THR A 827 -6.63 14.63 57.34
C THR A 827 -6.04 15.00 58.68
N SER A 828 -5.53 16.23 58.79
CA SER A 828 -5.13 16.80 60.07
C SER A 828 -6.35 17.35 60.81
N PHE A 829 -6.33 17.28 62.14
CA PHE A 829 -7.28 18.01 62.98
C PHE A 829 -6.73 19.39 63.32
N ALA A 830 -7.55 20.41 63.12
CA ALA A 830 -7.34 21.77 63.58
C ALA A 830 -8.67 22.23 64.17
N TRP A 831 -8.80 22.04 65.48
CA TRP A 831 -10.03 22.24 66.23
C TRP A 831 -10.38 23.72 66.36
N SER A 832 -11.67 24.03 66.24
CA SER A 832 -12.17 25.40 66.41
C SER A 832 -11.96 25.96 67.82
N THR A 833 -12.07 27.29 67.95
CA THR A 833 -12.11 27.99 69.24
C THR A 833 -13.22 27.47 70.15
N LEU A 834 -14.37 27.10 69.58
CA LEU A 834 -15.47 26.49 70.32
C LEU A 834 -15.10 25.11 70.87
N ALA A 835 -14.57 24.23 70.03
CA ALA A 835 -14.18 22.88 70.45
C ALA A 835 -13.08 22.87 71.52
N THR A 836 -12.16 23.83 71.45
CA THR A 836 -11.05 24.02 72.40
C THR A 836 -11.44 24.84 73.63
N ARG A 837 -12.65 25.39 73.71
CA ARG A 837 -13.06 26.35 74.75
C ARG A 837 -12.03 27.49 74.89
N ASN A 838 -11.81 28.23 73.80
CA ASN A 838 -10.80 29.29 73.71
C ASN A 838 -9.39 28.86 74.18
N GLY A 839 -8.99 27.63 73.81
CA GLY A 839 -7.68 27.07 74.15
C GLY A 839 -7.56 26.43 75.54
N ALA A 840 -8.63 26.41 76.34
CA ALA A 840 -8.62 25.77 77.66
C ALA A 840 -8.59 24.22 77.58
N LEU A 841 -8.98 23.65 76.44
CA LEU A 841 -8.97 22.22 76.15
C LEU A 841 -8.00 21.90 75.02
N THR A 842 -7.52 20.66 75.01
CA THR A 842 -6.74 20.06 73.91
C THR A 842 -7.54 18.89 73.34
N PRO A 843 -8.48 19.15 72.41
CA PRO A 843 -9.30 18.09 71.86
C PRO A 843 -8.47 17.11 71.03
N ALA A 844 -8.84 15.83 71.09
CA ALA A 844 -8.13 14.77 70.37
C ALA A 844 -9.09 13.74 69.79
N TYR A 845 -8.72 13.20 68.62
CA TYR A 845 -9.38 12.08 67.98
C TYR A 845 -8.37 10.94 67.78
N ASN A 846 -8.66 9.78 68.35
CA ASN A 846 -7.85 8.58 68.13
C ASN A 846 -8.39 7.82 66.90
N ALA A 847 -7.65 7.83 65.79
CA ALA A 847 -8.09 7.20 64.54
C ALA A 847 -8.21 5.67 64.62
N THR A 848 -7.47 5.02 65.53
CA THR A 848 -7.51 3.55 65.71
C THR A 848 -8.77 3.13 66.46
N THR A 849 -9.08 3.77 67.59
CA THR A 849 -10.26 3.45 68.41
C THR A 849 -11.51 4.24 67.99
N ARG A 850 -11.33 5.27 67.15
CA ARG A 850 -12.36 6.20 66.66
C ARG A 850 -12.98 7.04 67.77
N VAL A 851 -12.28 7.24 68.89
CA VAL A 851 -12.79 7.96 70.07
C VAL A 851 -12.36 9.42 70.07
N CYS A 852 -13.31 10.32 70.28
CA CYS A 852 -13.09 11.73 70.57
C CYS A 852 -12.85 11.92 72.08
N SER A 853 -11.97 12.85 72.47
CA SER A 853 -11.70 13.16 73.88
C SER A 853 -11.35 14.63 74.07
N ASN A 854 -11.63 15.14 75.28
CA ASN A 854 -11.31 16.52 75.68
C ASN A 854 -11.91 17.60 74.76
N VAL A 855 -13.12 17.35 74.23
CA VAL A 855 -13.86 18.25 73.34
C VAL A 855 -14.96 18.98 74.13
N TYR A 856 -15.04 20.31 74.00
CA TYR A 856 -16.08 21.11 74.66
C TYR A 856 -17.50 20.62 74.34
N CYS A 857 -17.81 20.41 73.06
CA CYS A 857 -19.13 19.96 72.59
C CYS A 857 -19.59 18.59 73.13
N HIS A 858 -18.65 17.78 73.64
CA HIS A 858 -18.95 16.48 74.26
C HIS A 858 -18.85 16.54 75.79
N GLY A 859 -18.88 17.73 76.39
CA GLY A 859 -19.01 17.89 77.84
C GLY A 859 -17.69 17.91 78.63
N ALA A 860 -16.54 18.06 77.96
CA ALA A 860 -15.24 18.03 78.64
C ALA A 860 -15.03 19.21 79.61
N SER A 861 -15.71 20.35 79.42
CA SER A 861 -15.56 21.52 80.27
C SER A 861 -16.81 22.41 80.25
N MET A 862 -17.83 22.01 81.01
CA MET A 862 -19.11 22.74 81.08
C MET A 862 -19.00 24.00 81.98
N PRO A 863 -19.81 25.05 81.72
CA PRO A 863 -19.94 26.20 82.61
C PRO A 863 -20.23 25.77 84.06
N GLY A 864 -19.68 26.50 85.04
CA GLY A 864 -19.82 26.16 86.47
C GLY A 864 -19.04 24.92 86.92
N GLY A 865 -18.28 24.28 86.03
CA GLY A 865 -17.47 23.11 86.36
C GLY A 865 -18.26 21.79 86.41
N ASP A 866 -19.43 21.72 85.77
CA ASP A 866 -20.21 20.48 85.74
C ASP A 866 -19.45 19.36 84.99
N THR A 867 -19.32 18.21 85.66
CA THR A 867 -18.65 17.01 85.14
C THR A 867 -19.55 15.77 85.17
N SER A 868 -20.86 15.89 85.44
CA SER A 868 -21.74 14.73 85.65
C SER A 868 -22.23 14.04 84.37
N GLY A 869 -21.74 14.45 83.20
CA GLY A 869 -22.06 13.80 81.93
C GLY A 869 -21.58 12.34 81.89
N ALA A 870 -22.46 11.42 81.50
CA ALA A 870 -22.22 9.98 81.52
C ALA A 870 -21.27 9.49 80.40
N ASN A 871 -21.17 10.20 79.28
CA ASN A 871 -20.27 9.84 78.18
C ASN A 871 -19.67 11.08 77.51
N ARG A 872 -18.50 11.49 77.99
CA ARG A 872 -17.76 12.66 77.48
C ARG A 872 -16.64 12.33 76.49
N ALA A 873 -16.58 11.08 76.06
CA ALA A 873 -15.57 10.58 75.11
C ALA A 873 -16.22 9.65 74.07
N PRO A 874 -17.10 10.18 73.19
CA PRO A 874 -17.83 9.35 72.23
C PRO A 874 -16.94 8.73 71.16
N ALA A 875 -17.33 7.53 70.72
CA ALA A 875 -16.86 6.98 69.45
C ALA A 875 -17.56 7.69 68.27
N TRP A 876 -16.77 8.16 67.30
CA TRP A 876 -17.21 8.93 66.12
C TRP A 876 -18.19 8.18 65.21
N ASN A 877 -18.20 6.85 65.27
CA ASN A 877 -19.10 5.99 64.51
C ASN A 877 -20.20 5.37 65.40
N SER A 878 -20.44 5.92 66.60
CA SER A 878 -21.49 5.44 67.48
C SER A 878 -22.87 5.83 66.95
N ALA A 879 -23.65 4.84 66.54
CA ALA A 879 -25.03 5.06 66.09
C ALA A 879 -26.02 5.35 67.23
N THR A 880 -25.59 5.24 68.49
CA THR A 880 -26.45 5.32 69.68
C THR A 880 -25.99 6.37 70.70
N TYR A 881 -25.06 7.26 70.32
CA TYR A 881 -24.54 8.28 71.24
C TYR A 881 -25.65 9.18 71.80
N LEU A 882 -26.56 9.62 70.94
CA LEU A 882 -27.85 10.17 71.33
C LEU A 882 -28.95 9.22 70.85
N PRO A 883 -29.85 8.76 71.73
CA PRO A 883 -30.99 7.96 71.31
C PRO A 883 -31.94 8.81 70.46
N ALA A 884 -32.67 8.18 69.54
CA ALA A 884 -33.62 8.86 68.66
C ALA A 884 -34.73 9.61 69.43
N THR A 885 -35.11 9.09 70.60
CA THR A 885 -36.10 9.72 71.48
C THR A 885 -35.39 10.49 72.59
N LEU A 886 -35.81 11.73 72.82
CA LEU A 886 -35.35 12.55 73.93
C LEU A 886 -35.61 11.85 75.28
N SER A 887 -34.68 11.94 76.22
CA SER A 887 -34.85 11.45 77.60
C SER A 887 -33.93 12.22 78.56
N SER A 888 -34.17 12.12 79.87
CA SER A 888 -33.27 12.67 80.88
C SER A 888 -31.85 12.08 80.76
N THR A 889 -31.74 10.78 80.52
CA THR A 889 -30.46 10.10 80.26
C THR A 889 -29.77 10.62 79.01
N ALA A 890 -30.53 10.96 77.96
CA ALA A 890 -29.96 11.52 76.73
C ALA A 890 -29.31 12.89 76.96
N CYS A 891 -29.98 13.80 77.67
CA CYS A 891 -29.38 15.07 78.09
C CYS A 891 -28.16 14.84 79.02
N GLY A 892 -28.29 13.83 79.89
CA GLY A 892 -27.25 13.33 80.80
C GLY A 892 -25.96 12.84 80.15
N THR A 893 -25.93 12.69 78.82
CA THR A 893 -24.76 12.20 78.08
C THR A 893 -23.59 13.17 78.19
N CYS A 894 -23.86 14.47 77.99
CA CYS A 894 -22.84 15.52 77.92
C CYS A 894 -22.66 16.26 79.25
N HIS A 895 -23.77 16.59 79.93
CA HIS A 895 -23.80 17.33 81.20
C HIS A 895 -24.93 16.82 82.09
N GLY A 896 -25.01 17.25 83.35
CA GLY A 896 -26.12 16.85 84.23
C GLY A 896 -27.47 17.41 83.78
N PHE A 897 -28.54 16.63 83.95
CA PHE A 897 -29.92 17.09 83.70
C PHE A 897 -30.86 16.68 84.85
N PRO A 898 -31.08 17.55 85.85
CA PRO A 898 -30.57 18.93 85.97
C PRO A 898 -29.06 18.95 86.31
N PRO A 899 -28.34 20.07 86.06
CA PRO A 899 -26.97 20.23 86.50
C PRO A 899 -26.82 20.04 88.01
N SER A 900 -25.66 19.59 88.46
CA SER A 900 -25.39 19.34 89.88
C SER A 900 -25.53 20.62 90.72
N ALA A 901 -26.10 20.51 91.93
CA ALA A 901 -26.07 21.62 92.88
C ALA A 901 -24.63 22.06 93.23
N SER A 902 -23.66 21.15 93.12
CA SER A 902 -22.24 21.44 93.33
C SER A 902 -21.63 22.38 92.28
N SER A 903 -22.28 22.55 91.12
CA SER A 903 -21.87 23.51 90.07
C SER A 903 -22.57 24.87 90.21
N GLY A 904 -23.24 25.14 91.34
CA GLY A 904 -23.93 26.39 91.63
C GLY A 904 -25.34 26.51 91.04
N HIS A 905 -25.89 25.44 90.47
CA HIS A 905 -27.27 25.39 89.96
C HIS A 905 -28.27 25.10 91.09
N PRO A 906 -29.44 25.76 91.15
CA PRO A 906 -30.46 25.46 92.17
C PRO A 906 -30.99 24.02 92.01
N ALA A 907 -31.28 23.36 93.13
CA ALA A 907 -31.88 22.03 93.10
C ALA A 907 -33.33 22.13 92.57
N VAL A 908 -33.58 21.49 91.43
CA VAL A 908 -34.91 21.39 90.80
C VAL A 908 -35.20 19.94 90.43
N THR A 909 -36.48 19.54 90.42
CA THR A 909 -36.88 18.16 90.08
C THR A 909 -37.56 18.14 88.73
N ILE A 910 -37.06 17.33 87.79
CA ILE A 910 -37.70 17.15 86.48
C ILE A 910 -39.03 16.39 86.66
N PRO A 911 -40.11 16.81 85.98
CA PRO A 911 -41.39 16.12 86.06
C PRO A 911 -41.29 14.62 85.73
N ALA A 912 -41.92 13.78 86.56
CA ALA A 912 -41.99 12.35 86.32
C ALA A 912 -42.68 12.07 84.97
N GLY A 913 -42.06 11.22 84.14
CA GLY A 913 -42.56 10.93 82.80
C GLY A 913 -42.04 11.85 81.69
N PHE A 914 -41.15 12.80 81.99
CA PHE A 914 -40.48 13.56 80.93
C PHE A 914 -39.59 12.67 80.04
N PRO A 915 -39.64 12.81 78.70
CA PRO A 915 -40.58 13.62 77.91
C PRO A 915 -41.83 12.86 77.42
N ALA A 916 -41.92 11.56 77.71
CA ALA A 916 -42.91 10.65 77.13
C ALA A 916 -44.36 10.96 77.52
N THR A 917 -44.59 11.36 78.78
CA THR A 917 -45.93 11.65 79.32
C THR A 917 -46.02 13.03 80.00
N ALA A 918 -44.92 13.80 80.05
CA ALA A 918 -44.87 15.14 80.61
C ALA A 918 -43.87 16.03 79.85
N SER A 919 -44.11 17.35 79.77
CA SER A 919 -43.12 18.33 79.31
C SER A 919 -42.31 18.89 80.49
N ILE A 920 -41.22 19.61 80.22
CA ILE A 920 -40.42 20.29 81.27
C ILE A 920 -41.27 21.28 82.08
N GLY A 921 -42.28 21.89 81.46
CA GLY A 921 -43.18 22.85 82.10
C GLY A 921 -42.41 24.08 82.60
N THR A 922 -42.86 24.65 83.72
CA THR A 922 -42.21 25.83 84.33
C THR A 922 -40.95 25.51 85.13
N THR A 923 -40.59 24.23 85.26
CA THR A 923 -39.45 23.72 86.05
C THR A 923 -38.11 24.36 85.64
N CYS A 924 -37.93 24.65 84.36
CA CYS A 924 -36.72 25.27 83.81
C CYS A 924 -36.98 26.69 83.26
N SER A 925 -37.99 27.40 83.78
CA SER A 925 -38.39 28.74 83.29
C SER A 925 -37.31 29.83 83.46
N CYS A 926 -36.28 29.56 84.27
CA CYS A 926 -35.08 30.40 84.39
C CYS A 926 -34.17 30.35 83.15
N HIS A 927 -34.38 29.39 82.25
CA HIS A 927 -33.66 29.23 81.00
C HIS A 927 -34.55 29.65 79.82
N SER A 928 -34.34 30.84 79.26
CA SER A 928 -35.13 31.34 78.12
C SER A 928 -35.00 30.48 76.87
N ASN A 929 -33.91 29.71 76.75
CA ASN A 929 -33.68 28.84 75.62
C ASN A 929 -34.34 27.45 75.76
N ILE A 930 -34.92 27.12 76.92
CA ILE A 930 -35.68 25.87 77.11
C ILE A 930 -37.15 26.14 76.83
N ASN A 931 -37.72 25.38 75.89
CA ASN A 931 -39.15 25.46 75.60
C ASN A 931 -39.95 24.67 76.67
N PRO A 932 -40.84 25.31 77.45
CA PRO A 932 -41.65 24.63 78.47
C PRO A 932 -42.53 23.49 77.95
N THR A 933 -42.92 23.55 76.67
CA THR A 933 -43.73 22.52 75.99
C THR A 933 -42.90 21.53 75.18
N GLY A 934 -41.57 21.72 75.14
CA GLY A 934 -40.66 20.87 74.39
C GLY A 934 -40.62 19.43 74.91
N ASN A 935 -40.73 18.46 74.00
CA ASN A 935 -40.71 17.03 74.28
C ASN A 935 -39.88 16.21 73.26
N SER A 936 -39.18 16.89 72.34
CA SER A 936 -38.31 16.28 71.34
C SER A 936 -37.06 17.14 71.13
N TYR A 937 -35.97 16.59 70.58
CA TYR A 937 -34.78 17.39 70.26
C TYR A 937 -35.08 18.56 69.32
N ALA A 938 -36.06 18.41 68.42
CA ALA A 938 -36.44 19.46 67.50
C ALA A 938 -37.11 20.66 68.19
N THR A 939 -37.79 20.43 69.34
CA THR A 939 -38.67 21.41 69.99
C THR A 939 -38.21 21.85 71.38
N ILE A 940 -37.23 21.16 71.98
CA ILE A 940 -36.78 21.42 73.36
C ILE A 940 -35.99 22.72 73.51
N PHE A 941 -35.27 23.13 72.47
CA PHE A 941 -34.54 24.40 72.43
C PHE A 941 -35.30 25.42 71.57
N VAL A 942 -35.48 26.63 72.11
CA VAL A 942 -36.09 27.77 71.38
C VAL A 942 -35.15 28.21 70.25
N ASN A 943 -33.85 28.30 70.55
CA ASN A 943 -32.79 28.57 69.60
C ASN A 943 -31.63 27.58 69.82
N LYS A 944 -31.50 26.63 68.90
CA LYS A 944 -30.47 25.59 68.94
C LYS A 944 -29.05 26.15 68.88
N ALA A 945 -28.86 27.32 68.26
CA ALA A 945 -27.57 27.99 68.21
C ALA A 945 -27.08 28.46 69.58
N LEU A 946 -27.96 28.53 70.58
CA LEU A 946 -27.62 28.95 71.94
C LEU A 946 -27.30 27.79 72.89
N HIS A 947 -27.52 26.54 72.49
CA HIS A 947 -27.31 25.41 73.41
C HIS A 947 -25.83 24.99 73.54
N ILE A 948 -25.11 24.92 72.41
CA ILE A 948 -23.68 24.56 72.38
C ILE A 948 -22.91 25.69 71.66
N ASN A 949 -22.79 26.85 72.33
CA ASN A 949 -22.12 28.06 71.81
C ASN A 949 -20.95 28.54 72.67
N GLY A 950 -20.70 27.91 73.83
CA GLY A 950 -19.64 28.33 74.74
C GLY A 950 -20.05 29.38 75.78
N THR A 951 -21.30 29.86 75.75
CA THR A 951 -21.83 30.84 76.71
C THR A 951 -22.87 30.21 77.63
N LEU A 952 -22.94 30.69 78.86
CA LEU A 952 -23.99 30.31 79.80
C LEU A 952 -25.14 31.31 79.67
N ASP A 953 -26.19 30.91 78.95
CA ASP A 953 -27.33 31.77 78.64
C ASP A 953 -28.42 31.66 79.74
N ALA A 954 -28.21 32.35 80.86
CA ALA A 954 -29.22 32.55 81.91
C ALA A 954 -29.92 33.91 81.76
N VAL A 955 -31.22 33.99 82.04
CA VAL A 955 -31.99 35.24 81.85
C VAL A 955 -31.50 36.33 82.80
N ALA A 956 -30.79 37.33 82.27
CA ALA A 956 -30.66 38.64 82.89
C ALA A 956 -31.92 39.45 82.56
N GLY A 957 -32.83 39.63 83.53
CA GLY A 957 -33.93 40.61 83.40
C GLY A 957 -35.38 40.15 83.63
N GLY A 958 -35.65 39.08 84.37
CA GLY A 958 -37.00 38.82 84.87
C GLY A 958 -37.37 39.79 86.02
N SER A 959 -38.61 40.28 86.08
CA SER A 959 -39.11 41.11 87.18
C SER A 959 -39.02 40.34 88.50
N CYS A 960 -38.56 40.98 89.59
CA CYS A 960 -38.39 40.36 90.91
C CYS A 960 -39.64 39.55 91.36
N ASP A 961 -40.83 40.09 91.07
CA ASP A 961 -42.13 39.52 91.46
C ASP A 961 -42.40 38.13 90.87
N SER A 962 -41.73 37.78 89.76
CA SER A 962 -41.86 36.48 89.09
C SER A 962 -41.33 35.33 89.96
N CYS A 963 -40.32 35.62 90.79
CA CYS A 963 -39.70 34.67 91.71
C CYS A 963 -40.13 34.94 93.17
N HIS A 964 -40.43 36.19 93.54
CA HIS A 964 -40.62 36.63 94.93
C HIS A 964 -42.08 36.99 95.33
N GLY A 965 -42.99 37.26 94.38
CA GLY A 965 -44.39 37.64 94.65
C GLY A 965 -44.62 39.12 95.05
N TYR A 966 -45.85 39.63 94.88
CA TYR A 966 -46.21 41.04 95.16
C TYR A 966 -47.55 41.21 95.94
N PRO A 967 -47.57 41.97 97.05
CA PRO A 967 -46.41 42.46 97.79
C PRO A 967 -45.68 41.32 98.54
N PRO A 968 -44.38 41.48 98.87
CA PRO A 968 -43.68 40.57 99.78
C PRO A 968 -44.38 40.43 101.13
N ALA A 969 -44.65 39.21 101.57
CA ALA A 969 -45.42 38.93 102.79
C ALA A 969 -44.67 38.01 103.77
N LYS A 970 -45.17 37.92 105.01
CA LYS A 970 -44.60 37.03 106.03
C LYS A 970 -44.72 35.54 105.65
N ALA A 971 -43.84 34.72 106.22
CA ALA A 971 -43.91 33.27 106.11
C ALA A 971 -45.31 32.73 106.48
N GLY A 972 -45.85 31.84 105.65
CA GLY A 972 -47.18 31.23 105.84
C GLY A 972 -48.37 32.12 105.46
N PHE A 973 -48.16 33.35 104.98
CA PHE A 973 -49.25 34.19 104.48
C PHE A 973 -49.88 33.59 103.22
N LYS A 974 -51.20 33.41 103.23
CA LYS A 974 -51.99 33.05 102.05
C LYS A 974 -52.77 34.28 101.61
N GLY A 975 -52.50 34.78 100.40
CA GLY A 975 -53.25 35.89 99.82
C GLY A 975 -54.74 35.54 99.72
N THR A 976 -55.61 36.37 100.28
CA THR A 976 -57.03 36.01 100.46
C THR A 976 -58.01 36.72 99.53
N HIS A 977 -57.65 37.76 98.79
CA HIS A 977 -58.58 38.44 97.89
C HIS A 977 -57.86 39.08 96.68
N GLY A 978 -58.33 38.79 95.46
CA GLY A 978 -58.00 39.54 94.24
C GLY A 978 -56.51 39.72 93.93
N ASN A 979 -56.08 40.97 93.77
CA ASN A 979 -54.76 41.36 93.24
C ASN A 979 -53.56 41.03 94.15
N TRP A 980 -53.78 40.52 95.37
CA TRP A 980 -52.74 39.99 96.27
C TRP A 980 -52.47 38.49 96.08
N SER A 981 -53.03 37.88 95.02
CA SER A 981 -52.91 36.44 94.72
C SER A 981 -51.46 35.95 94.51
N SER A 982 -50.54 36.85 94.18
CA SER A 982 -49.12 36.54 93.98
C SER A 982 -48.26 36.70 95.23
N ALA A 983 -48.81 37.20 96.35
CA ALA A 983 -48.05 37.43 97.57
C ALA A 983 -47.45 36.12 98.10
N LYS A 984 -46.13 36.07 98.24
CA LYS A 984 -45.38 34.89 98.70
C LYS A 984 -44.47 35.30 99.85
N ALA A 985 -44.10 34.30 100.66
CA ALA A 985 -43.03 34.42 101.62
C ALA A 985 -41.71 34.50 100.87
N GLU A 986 -40.91 35.52 101.14
CA GLU A 986 -39.54 35.57 100.65
C GLU A 986 -38.64 34.65 101.50
N ASN A 987 -37.71 33.94 100.87
CA ASN A 987 -36.76 33.03 101.55
C ASN A 987 -35.66 33.76 102.36
N TYR A 988 -35.94 34.96 102.87
CA TYR A 988 -35.06 35.67 103.80
C TYR A 988 -35.77 35.87 105.15
N LEU A 989 -35.05 35.60 106.24
CA LEU A 989 -35.58 35.73 107.61
C LEU A 989 -35.74 37.22 107.99
N GLY A 990 -36.95 37.60 108.44
CA GLY A 990 -37.20 38.85 109.20
C GLY A 990 -37.74 40.07 108.44
N GLY A 991 -38.50 39.94 107.34
CA GLY A 991 -39.10 41.09 106.64
C GLY A 991 -40.48 40.81 105.99
N GLY A 992 -41.26 41.86 105.74
CA GLY A 992 -42.54 41.79 104.99
C GLY A 992 -43.85 41.80 105.82
N GLY A 993 -43.78 41.75 107.15
CA GLY A 993 -44.99 41.73 107.99
C GLY A 993 -45.86 42.99 107.89
N ALA A 994 -45.24 44.17 107.80
CA ALA A 994 -45.96 45.44 107.64
C ALA A 994 -46.72 45.54 106.30
N HIS A 995 -46.24 44.90 105.22
CA HIS A 995 -46.92 44.91 103.92
C HIS A 995 -48.27 44.20 103.93
N THR A 996 -48.50 43.31 104.90
CA THR A 996 -49.77 42.57 105.02
C THR A 996 -50.88 43.39 105.71
N ILE A 997 -50.59 44.62 106.14
CA ILE A 997 -51.55 45.52 106.78
C ILE A 997 -52.10 46.48 105.72
N GLN A 998 -53.44 46.54 105.61
CA GLN A 998 -54.18 47.31 104.60
C GLN A 998 -53.73 48.78 104.46
N ASN A 999 -53.36 49.40 105.57
CA ASN A 999 -53.01 50.82 105.61
C ASN A 999 -51.55 51.09 105.22
N HIS A 1000 -50.74 50.04 105.04
CA HIS A 1000 -49.34 50.13 104.60
C HIS A 1000 -49.18 49.74 103.14
N VAL A 1001 -49.86 48.68 102.70
CA VAL A 1001 -50.06 48.37 101.28
C VAL A 1001 -51.54 48.10 101.08
N SER A 1002 -52.14 48.75 100.07
CA SER A 1002 -53.55 48.56 99.76
C SER A 1002 -53.83 47.14 99.27
N LYS A 1003 -54.91 46.48 99.76
CA LYS A 1003 -55.42 45.21 99.19
C LYS A 1003 -55.79 45.28 97.71
N LEU A 1004 -55.91 46.49 97.14
CA LEU A 1004 -56.17 46.68 95.72
C LEU A 1004 -54.88 46.74 94.87
N ALA A 1005 -53.71 46.86 95.50
CA ALA A 1005 -52.43 47.00 94.82
C ALA A 1005 -52.15 45.84 93.86
N LYS A 1006 -51.69 46.17 92.67
CA LYS A 1006 -51.40 45.21 91.59
C LYS A 1006 -49.90 45.12 91.33
N PRO A 1007 -49.37 43.95 90.93
CA PRO A 1007 -47.97 43.83 90.49
C PRO A 1007 -47.59 44.85 89.40
N GLY A 1008 -48.52 45.18 88.50
CA GLY A 1008 -48.31 46.18 87.44
C GLY A 1008 -48.16 47.63 87.91
N GLU A 1009 -48.43 47.93 89.19
CA GLU A 1009 -48.21 49.25 89.79
C GLU A 1009 -46.76 49.42 90.30
N GLY A 1010 -45.94 48.36 90.22
CA GLY A 1010 -44.54 48.36 90.61
C GLY A 1010 -44.33 48.82 92.07
N PHE A 1011 -43.21 49.50 92.34
CA PHE A 1011 -42.87 49.95 93.68
C PHE A 1011 -43.65 51.20 94.17
N ALA A 1012 -44.61 51.71 93.40
CA ALA A 1012 -45.32 52.95 93.73
C ALA A 1012 -46.11 52.86 95.05
N ASN A 1013 -46.62 51.68 95.39
CA ASN A 1013 -47.31 51.47 96.68
C ASN A 1013 -46.36 51.33 97.87
N CYS A 1014 -45.07 51.09 97.62
CA CYS A 1014 -44.05 50.86 98.64
C CYS A 1014 -43.15 52.09 98.87
N SER A 1015 -43.23 53.10 97.99
CA SER A 1015 -42.30 54.23 97.95
C SER A 1015 -42.40 55.19 99.14
N ASN A 1016 -43.48 55.11 99.92
CA ASN A 1016 -43.62 55.87 101.17
C ASN A 1016 -42.67 55.38 102.27
N CYS A 1017 -42.19 54.14 102.15
CA CYS A 1017 -41.33 53.47 103.12
C CYS A 1017 -39.97 53.09 102.53
N HIS A 1018 -39.84 52.90 101.22
CA HIS A 1018 -38.61 52.45 100.55
C HIS A 1018 -38.28 53.30 99.32
N ALA A 1019 -37.00 53.44 98.95
CA ALA A 1019 -36.64 54.04 97.67
C ALA A 1019 -36.68 52.99 96.54
N ALA A 1020 -37.11 53.39 95.34
CA ALA A 1020 -37.07 52.50 94.17
C ALA A 1020 -35.63 52.09 93.79
N ALA A 1021 -34.65 52.97 94.05
CA ALA A 1021 -33.23 52.73 93.77
C ALA A 1021 -32.61 51.61 94.62
N ASP A 1022 -33.24 51.25 95.74
CA ASP A 1022 -32.79 50.21 96.67
C ASP A 1022 -33.14 48.78 96.19
N HIS A 1023 -33.76 48.64 95.01
CA HIS A 1023 -34.25 47.37 94.45
C HIS A 1023 -33.51 46.94 93.16
N GLN A 1024 -32.21 47.25 93.03
CA GLN A 1024 -31.39 46.88 91.86
C GLN A 1024 -30.91 45.41 91.91
N MET A 1025 -31.02 44.69 90.79
CA MET A 1025 -30.60 43.27 90.65
C MET A 1025 -29.10 43.15 90.32
N SER A 1026 -28.40 42.18 90.93
CA SER A 1026 -27.02 41.80 90.57
C SER A 1026 -26.98 40.34 90.04
N PRO A 1027 -26.27 40.04 88.94
CA PRO A 1027 -26.25 38.70 88.35
C PRO A 1027 -25.46 37.63 89.12
N ILE A 1028 -24.63 38.00 90.11
CA ILE A 1028 -23.58 37.08 90.63
C ILE A 1028 -23.72 36.68 92.12
N ALA A 1029 -24.47 37.40 92.94
CA ALA A 1029 -24.84 36.94 94.29
C ALA A 1029 -25.84 37.93 94.89
N PHE A 1030 -26.94 37.43 95.45
CA PHE A 1030 -27.88 38.25 96.20
C PHE A 1030 -27.35 38.50 97.62
N ASN A 1031 -27.03 39.76 97.95
CA ASN A 1031 -26.68 40.18 99.31
C ASN A 1031 -27.81 41.06 99.91
N PRO A 1032 -28.79 40.47 100.63
CA PRO A 1032 -30.02 41.16 101.03
C PRO A 1032 -29.82 42.34 102.00
N SER A 1033 -28.66 42.47 102.64
CA SER A 1033 -28.38 43.51 103.65
C SER A 1033 -27.93 44.85 103.07
N GLY A 1034 -27.48 44.90 101.81
CA GLY A 1034 -26.97 46.13 101.18
C GLY A 1034 -28.01 46.97 100.45
N ASN A 1035 -29.02 46.31 99.88
CA ASN A 1035 -29.83 46.92 98.82
C ASN A 1035 -31.17 47.49 99.34
N ILE A 1036 -31.97 46.76 100.12
CA ILE A 1036 -33.32 47.22 100.51
C ILE A 1036 -33.27 48.02 101.83
N LYS A 1037 -33.53 49.33 101.78
CA LYS A 1037 -33.55 50.21 102.96
C LYS A 1037 -34.94 50.79 103.20
N VAL A 1038 -35.34 50.89 104.47
CA VAL A 1038 -36.54 51.66 104.87
C VAL A 1038 -36.10 53.12 105.00
N THR A 1039 -36.56 53.97 104.08
CA THR A 1039 -36.31 55.40 104.05
C THR A 1039 -37.63 56.15 104.19
N LEU A 1040 -37.99 56.52 105.43
CA LEU A 1040 -39.19 57.30 105.69
C LEU A 1040 -38.98 58.76 105.27
N SER A 1041 -39.90 59.30 104.46
CA SER A 1041 -39.81 60.68 103.98
C SER A 1041 -39.89 61.69 105.13
N ARG A 1042 -39.07 62.76 105.05
CA ARG A 1042 -39.11 63.87 106.02
C ARG A 1042 -40.43 64.65 105.97
N SER A 1043 -41.15 64.60 104.85
CA SER A 1043 -42.46 65.26 104.69
C SER A 1043 -43.55 64.65 105.57
N LEU A 1044 -43.33 63.44 106.10
CA LEU A 1044 -44.28 62.73 106.97
C LEU A 1044 -44.05 63.01 108.46
N ARG A 1045 -43.29 64.05 108.83
CA ARG A 1045 -43.04 64.42 110.23
C ARG A 1045 -44.22 65.18 110.82
N THR A 1046 -44.55 64.88 112.07
CA THR A 1046 -45.54 65.63 112.87
C THR A 1046 -44.93 66.88 113.50
N GLU A 1047 -43.61 66.92 113.71
CA GLU A 1047 -42.91 68.04 114.34
C GLU A 1047 -41.51 68.20 113.72
N ASN A 1048 -41.18 69.41 113.24
CA ASN A 1048 -39.97 69.64 112.42
C ASN A 1048 -38.65 69.42 113.19
N SER A 1049 -38.68 69.57 114.52
CA SER A 1049 -37.54 69.45 115.43
C SER A 1049 -37.19 68.01 115.81
N LYS A 1050 -38.07 67.03 115.59
CA LYS A 1050 -37.84 65.62 115.95
C LYS A 1050 -37.52 64.79 114.71
N GLN A 1051 -36.48 63.95 114.79
CA GLN A 1051 -36.12 63.04 113.70
C GLN A 1051 -37.14 61.91 113.58
N VAL A 1052 -37.50 61.54 112.35
CA VAL A 1052 -38.22 60.29 112.07
C VAL A 1052 -37.34 59.13 112.51
N ARG A 1053 -37.88 58.21 113.32
CA ARG A 1053 -37.12 57.05 113.81
C ARG A 1053 -37.76 55.75 113.32
N TYR A 1054 -37.00 55.02 112.50
CA TYR A 1054 -37.14 53.58 112.33
C TYR A 1054 -35.97 52.92 113.04
N SER A 1055 -36.25 52.03 114.00
CA SER A 1055 -35.20 51.49 114.88
C SER A 1055 -34.39 50.33 114.27
N SER A 1056 -34.78 49.82 113.09
CA SER A 1056 -34.05 48.77 112.38
C SER A 1056 -33.38 49.32 111.12
N ASN A 1057 -32.20 49.89 111.30
CA ASN A 1057 -31.33 50.25 110.17
C ASN A 1057 -30.11 49.34 110.24
N ARG A 1058 -30.05 48.31 109.38
CA ARG A 1058 -28.87 47.44 109.22
C ARG A 1058 -27.60 48.28 108.95
N ARG A 1059 -26.82 48.55 109.99
CA ARG A 1059 -25.38 48.78 109.88
C ARG A 1059 -24.70 47.72 110.77
N ASP A 1060 -24.19 46.69 110.11
CA ASP A 1060 -23.30 45.62 110.56
C ASP A 1060 -23.76 44.68 111.71
N GLY A 1061 -23.87 43.37 111.41
CA GLY A 1061 -23.77 42.29 112.41
C GLY A 1061 -25.04 41.49 112.78
N ASN A 1062 -25.17 40.29 112.19
CA ASN A 1062 -25.72 39.00 112.66
C ASN A 1062 -27.02 38.82 113.51
N LEU A 1063 -27.85 39.81 113.83
CA LEU A 1063 -29.17 39.55 114.44
C LEU A 1063 -30.34 40.27 113.71
N HIS A 1064 -31.24 39.46 113.14
CA HIS A 1064 -32.33 39.85 112.25
C HIS A 1064 -33.61 40.19 113.04
N VAL A 1065 -33.84 41.45 113.40
CA VAL A 1065 -35.08 41.87 114.10
C VAL A 1065 -35.74 43.04 113.38
N THR A 1066 -37.05 42.95 113.11
CA THR A 1066 -37.83 44.06 112.56
C THR A 1066 -37.90 45.24 113.54
N GLY A 1067 -37.81 46.46 113.02
CA GLY A 1067 -37.81 47.69 113.81
C GLY A 1067 -39.20 48.26 114.09
N THR A 1068 -39.25 49.24 114.97
CA THR A 1068 -40.41 50.06 115.32
C THR A 1068 -40.37 51.41 114.59
N CYS A 1069 -41.51 51.89 114.11
CA CYS A 1069 -41.65 53.23 113.55
C CYS A 1069 -42.18 54.19 114.63
N SER A 1070 -41.69 55.43 114.66
CA SER A 1070 -42.23 56.48 115.53
C SER A 1070 -42.00 57.87 114.95
N ASN A 1071 -42.80 58.84 115.40
CA ASN A 1071 -42.67 60.25 115.02
C ASN A 1071 -42.89 60.50 113.52
N VAL A 1072 -43.91 59.83 112.96
CA VAL A 1072 -44.44 60.06 111.60
C VAL A 1072 -45.95 60.29 111.68
N SER A 1073 -46.53 60.98 110.69
CA SER A 1073 -47.95 61.36 110.64
C SER A 1073 -48.92 60.19 110.83
N CYS A 1074 -48.48 58.97 110.50
CA CYS A 1074 -49.26 57.74 110.66
C CYS A 1074 -49.04 57.04 112.02
N HIS A 1075 -47.96 57.35 112.75
CA HIS A 1075 -47.56 56.69 114.00
C HIS A 1075 -46.97 57.71 115.00
N TYR A 1076 -47.82 58.23 115.88
CA TYR A 1076 -47.45 59.24 116.88
C TYR A 1076 -46.53 58.69 118.00
N GLY A 1077 -46.64 57.39 118.33
CA GLY A 1077 -45.78 56.66 119.27
C GLY A 1077 -45.01 55.51 118.61
N ALA A 1078 -44.18 54.80 119.37
CA ALA A 1078 -43.46 53.63 118.85
C ALA A 1078 -44.43 52.46 118.55
N THR A 1079 -44.39 51.95 117.31
CA THR A 1079 -45.19 50.79 116.90
C THR A 1079 -44.67 49.48 117.51
N PRO A 1080 -45.46 48.40 117.50
CA PRO A 1080 -44.93 47.05 117.68
C PRO A 1080 -43.85 46.70 116.66
N LYS A 1081 -43.05 45.67 116.95
CA LYS A 1081 -42.19 45.02 115.96
C LYS A 1081 -43.05 44.23 114.98
N TRP A 1082 -42.66 44.20 113.71
CA TRP A 1082 -43.49 43.71 112.61
C TRP A 1082 -43.19 42.25 112.21
N ASP A 1083 -42.40 41.54 113.01
CA ASP A 1083 -42.21 40.09 112.98
C ASP A 1083 -42.40 39.54 114.42
N PRO A 1084 -43.51 38.82 114.70
CA PRO A 1084 -43.77 38.26 116.03
C PRO A 1084 -43.36 36.79 116.17
N SER A 1085 -42.70 36.18 115.17
CA SER A 1085 -42.22 34.78 115.25
C SER A 1085 -40.81 34.62 115.83
N HIS A 1086 -40.27 35.70 116.41
CA HIS A 1086 -39.19 35.73 117.41
C HIS A 1086 -39.50 36.77 118.48
#